data_AF-A0A812GIU6-F1
#
_entry.id   AF-A0A812GIU6-F1
#
_cell.length_a   1.000
_cell.length_b   1.000
_cell.length_c   1.000
_cell.angle_alpha   90.00
_cell.angle_beta   90.00
_cell.angle_gamma   90.00
#
_symmetry.space_group_name_H-M   'P 1'
#
loop_
_entity.id
_entity.type
_entity.pdbx_description
1 polymer ?
#
loop_
_entity_poly.entity_id
_entity_poly.type
_entity_poly.pdbx_seq_one_letter_code
_entity_poly.pdbx_strand_id
1 'polypeptide(L)'
;MQDVILAKFFEACELYRDMLSKLGRAASVVVGDIEHNLGKSKAVYSEAPEERKTLLAYLQLPASHVGIEKITWLLRGVEFFLTMIKLIFTPESSGNPAVEAYQQTLMQYHGWMLQQTVKLGMRAMPSKDGIVQSEGLVLGDVSAEQRKALCERDAPVVTGDLHCAPLDMTARQERSFTVSQAKCKVQKEVNEKVTKEEEGQVAGETTNMTMYKVKEAAWKVQLKMWLAGEAVEVDDTEYRKPLDLVRQHARERWNLLPEDLIVLTCGGGTLSENSRSEDVSGDVFFFLQKCLESEVDVVPARLDPADPTLATFGGGEELDEVVGQRCVDVIDPAFEAFRSNIAEARARIAESRSVAALALRCEERVAVQRLAARAVLDNLTSHRTACSRSMSLLAQKSSRVQTRLNDSLDKVEVSMKALESVVLHAALQTQGRTTLADVMPRERIRRFTEGLEAERAQLIQRLGKLQRQDNQLQALCDQIAERVEQLIHDDGVGVEAKSIQDEQGRAQRELLPELRALVPSAGAAPSRVLEDEKRSALVLDGVKTACANVRSSLDQLQSCWDRQHQTFVQRLREVAYVQSKVRYVERQAALLEEEVNAQSNNSQQLNRLQKMPRAYNSTLREVALRRQFRARYLAQGEKALTTLSRMVEVENSRRRTFLQRYSCYLPTDFVQGLGTLAPLATVEVPDFDSQLPEIDMAYAEVGSSGPALEASGQHAASVASSSPLSANASSSAVANSTSELPRAEPSEIVSKALAEDPPEESEETANKEDALARIAELEARNKALEEQLEILRQEQAARGASEAENFQQ
;
A
#
# COMPACT_ATOMS: atom_id res chain seq x y z
N MET A 1 10.35 2.28 31.16
CA MET A 1 8.99 2.84 30.93
C MET A 1 8.14 2.58 32.16
N GLN A 2 7.21 3.46 32.48
CA GLN A 2 6.11 3.15 33.41
C GLN A 2 5.00 2.43 32.64
N ASP A 3 4.27 1.53 33.29
CA ASP A 3 3.13 0.83 32.68
C ASP A 3 1.85 1.68 32.82
N VAL A 4 0.99 1.63 31.81
CA VAL A 4 -0.14 2.57 31.67
C VAL A 4 -1.43 1.89 32.12
N ILE A 5 -2.14 2.48 33.09
CA ILE A 5 -3.46 2.00 33.54
C ILE A 5 -4.46 2.15 32.39
N LEU A 6 -4.97 1.03 31.87
CA LEU A 6 -5.64 1.02 30.58
C LEU A 6 -7.02 1.71 30.61
N ALA A 7 -7.73 1.62 31.74
CA ALA A 7 -8.97 2.37 31.94
C ALA A 7 -8.78 3.89 31.78
N LYS A 8 -7.69 4.45 32.33
CA LYS A 8 -7.36 5.88 32.21
C LYS A 8 -6.86 6.25 30.81
N PHE A 9 -6.18 5.34 30.13
CA PHE A 9 -5.82 5.52 28.72
C PHE A 9 -7.07 5.63 27.84
N PHE A 10 -8.07 4.75 28.04
CA PHE A 10 -9.32 4.84 27.28
C PHE A 10 -10.14 6.09 27.62
N GLU A 11 -10.19 6.51 28.89
CA GLU A 11 -10.79 7.79 29.31
C GLU A 11 -10.15 8.99 28.58
N ALA A 12 -8.81 9.02 28.50
CA ALA A 12 -8.09 10.03 27.72
C ALA A 12 -8.37 9.93 26.20
N CYS A 13 -8.52 8.73 25.65
CA CYS A 13 -8.91 8.52 24.25
C CYS A 13 -10.35 8.99 23.96
N GLU A 14 -11.27 8.92 24.92
CA GLU A 14 -12.63 9.47 24.76
C GLU A 14 -12.63 10.99 24.76
N LEU A 15 -11.94 11.63 25.71
CA LEU A 15 -11.74 13.09 25.72
C LEU A 15 -11.07 13.58 24.43
N TYR A 16 -10.11 12.82 23.91
CA TYR A 16 -9.44 13.07 22.64
C TYR A 16 -10.39 12.95 21.43
N ARG A 17 -11.21 11.89 21.37
CA ARG A 17 -12.26 11.71 20.35
C ARG A 17 -13.27 12.85 20.39
N ASP A 18 -13.73 13.23 21.58
CA ASP A 18 -14.70 14.31 21.79
C ASP A 18 -14.15 15.66 21.31
N MET A 19 -12.88 15.95 21.61
CA MET A 19 -12.16 17.13 21.12
C MET A 19 -12.06 17.15 19.59
N LEU A 20 -11.65 16.03 18.97
CA LEU A 20 -11.58 15.91 17.51
C LEU A 20 -12.93 16.09 16.81
N SER A 21 -14.02 15.59 17.40
CA SER A 21 -15.37 15.72 16.82
C SER A 21 -15.78 17.18 16.59
N LYS A 22 -15.21 18.11 17.36
CA LYS A 22 -15.47 19.55 17.34
C LYS A 22 -14.50 20.33 16.42
N LEU A 23 -13.60 19.66 15.70
CA LEU A 23 -12.79 20.24 14.61
C LEU A 23 -13.50 20.21 13.25
N GLY A 24 -14.75 19.77 13.20
CA GLY A 24 -15.61 19.83 12.01
C GLY A 24 -15.41 18.67 11.03
N ARG A 25 -16.02 18.79 9.84
CA ARG A 25 -16.22 17.65 8.92
C ARG A 25 -14.91 17.02 8.42
N ALA A 26 -13.81 17.77 8.31
CA ALA A 26 -12.52 17.23 7.89
C ALA A 26 -11.97 16.18 8.88
N ALA A 27 -12.19 16.36 10.17
CA ALA A 27 -11.76 15.41 11.20
C ALA A 27 -12.62 14.13 11.25
N SER A 28 -13.79 14.09 10.60
CA SER A 28 -14.75 12.98 10.75
C SER A 28 -14.22 11.61 10.36
N VAL A 29 -13.30 11.53 9.38
CA VAL A 29 -12.64 10.27 8.99
C VAL A 29 -11.71 9.76 10.09
N VAL A 30 -10.97 10.66 10.74
CA VAL A 30 -10.06 10.34 11.86
C VAL A 30 -10.85 9.98 13.11
N VAL A 31 -11.94 10.70 13.40
CA VAL A 31 -12.87 10.39 14.50
C VAL A 31 -13.47 8.99 14.32
N GLY A 32 -13.97 8.65 13.13
CA GLY A 32 -14.59 7.35 12.88
C GLY A 32 -13.64 6.15 13.03
N ASP A 33 -12.37 6.30 12.64
CA ASP A 33 -11.35 5.28 12.89
C ASP A 33 -11.01 5.15 14.38
N ILE A 34 -10.84 6.28 15.08
CA ILE A 34 -10.62 6.28 16.54
C ILE A 34 -11.80 5.64 17.27
N GLU A 35 -13.05 5.98 16.94
CA GLU A 35 -14.24 5.37 17.54
C GLU A 35 -14.30 3.86 17.30
N HIS A 36 -13.97 3.40 16.10
CA HIS A 36 -13.93 1.97 15.79
C HIS A 36 -12.85 1.25 16.62
N ASN A 37 -11.62 1.78 16.62
CA ASN A 37 -10.46 1.15 17.25
C ASN A 37 -10.56 1.21 18.79
N LEU A 38 -11.07 2.32 19.34
CA LEU A 38 -11.37 2.49 20.77
C LEU A 38 -12.51 1.57 21.22
N GLY A 39 -13.63 1.54 20.48
CA GLY A 39 -14.78 0.68 20.80
C GLY A 39 -14.41 -0.80 20.80
N LYS A 40 -13.61 -1.26 19.83
CA LYS A 40 -13.09 -2.64 19.80
C LYS A 40 -12.10 -2.92 20.92
N SER A 41 -11.20 -1.99 21.24
CA SER A 41 -10.23 -2.17 22.34
C SER A 41 -10.92 -2.19 23.71
N LYS A 42 -11.94 -1.35 23.92
CA LYS A 42 -12.79 -1.37 25.12
C LYS A 42 -13.59 -2.67 25.26
N ALA A 43 -14.13 -3.20 24.16
CA ALA A 43 -14.85 -4.48 24.18
C ALA A 43 -13.92 -5.61 24.68
N VAL A 44 -12.73 -5.73 24.11
CA VAL A 44 -11.72 -6.72 24.53
C VAL A 44 -11.26 -6.50 25.98
N TYR A 45 -11.05 -5.26 26.42
CA TYR A 45 -10.71 -4.99 27.82
C TYR A 45 -11.83 -5.44 28.79
N SER A 46 -13.09 -5.25 28.41
CA SER A 46 -14.27 -5.54 29.26
C SER A 46 -14.49 -7.04 29.51
N GLU A 47 -13.88 -7.92 28.71
CA GLU A 47 -13.92 -9.38 28.90
C GLU A 47 -13.17 -9.82 30.18
N ALA A 48 -12.05 -9.15 30.51
CA ALA A 48 -11.21 -9.49 31.65
C ALA A 48 -10.43 -8.25 32.18
N PRO A 49 -11.12 -7.27 32.79
CA PRO A 49 -10.55 -5.94 33.06
C PRO A 49 -9.44 -5.94 34.13
N GLU A 50 -9.45 -6.88 35.08
CA GLU A 50 -8.37 -7.00 36.08
C GLU A 50 -7.12 -7.70 35.52
N GLU A 51 -7.28 -8.67 34.60
CA GLU A 51 -6.17 -9.28 33.87
C GLU A 51 -5.55 -8.30 32.86
N ARG A 52 -6.37 -7.41 32.29
CA ARG A 52 -6.01 -6.46 31.22
C ARG A 52 -5.89 -5.02 31.75
N LYS A 53 -5.66 -4.87 33.05
CA LYS A 53 -5.68 -3.62 33.83
C LYS A 53 -4.68 -2.57 33.37
N THR A 54 -3.58 -3.01 32.76
CA THR A 54 -2.54 -2.14 32.21
C THR A 54 -2.26 -2.47 30.75
N LEU A 55 -1.62 -1.52 30.05
CA LEU A 55 -1.26 -1.69 28.65
C LEU A 55 -0.31 -2.88 28.44
N LEU A 56 0.72 -3.07 29.29
CA LEU A 56 1.59 -4.25 29.16
C LEU A 56 0.85 -5.56 29.41
N ALA A 57 -0.19 -5.59 30.25
CA ALA A 57 -0.97 -6.79 30.51
C ALA A 57 -1.96 -7.09 29.37
N TYR A 58 -2.64 -6.08 28.83
CA TYR A 58 -3.46 -6.21 27.61
C TYR A 58 -2.64 -6.67 26.40
N LEU A 59 -1.39 -6.23 26.28
CA LEU A 59 -0.44 -6.65 25.25
C LEU A 59 0.13 -8.08 25.43
N GLN A 60 -0.32 -8.85 26.43
CA GLN A 60 -0.03 -10.29 26.55
C GLN A 60 -1.00 -11.18 25.73
N LEU A 61 -2.05 -10.59 25.15
CA LEU A 61 -2.94 -11.31 24.22
C LEU A 61 -2.15 -11.77 22.97
N PRO A 62 -2.54 -12.88 22.32
CA PRO A 62 -1.87 -13.37 21.11
C PRO A 62 -1.77 -12.29 20.03
N ALA A 63 -0.67 -12.26 19.27
CA ALA A 63 -0.43 -11.22 18.25
C ALA A 63 -1.48 -11.22 17.11
N SER A 64 -2.20 -12.33 16.91
CA SER A 64 -3.34 -12.46 15.99
C SER A 64 -4.69 -12.02 16.58
N HIS A 65 -4.74 -11.68 17.87
CA HIS A 65 -5.96 -11.28 18.54
C HIS A 65 -6.40 -9.87 18.10
N VAL A 66 -7.67 -9.71 17.70
CA VAL A 66 -8.21 -8.44 17.17
C VAL A 66 -7.97 -7.26 18.12
N GLY A 67 -7.96 -7.49 19.43
CA GLY A 67 -7.63 -6.46 20.42
C GLY A 67 -6.24 -5.84 20.28
N ILE A 68 -5.23 -6.61 19.86
CA ILE A 68 -3.85 -6.13 19.62
C ILE A 68 -3.79 -5.24 18.38
N GLU A 69 -4.45 -5.66 17.30
CA GLU A 69 -4.54 -4.89 16.05
C GLU A 69 -5.20 -3.52 16.30
N LYS A 70 -6.35 -3.51 16.97
CA LYS A 70 -7.14 -2.29 17.20
C LYS A 70 -6.50 -1.34 18.23
N ILE A 71 -5.84 -1.84 19.28
CA ILE A 71 -5.11 -0.94 20.19
C ILE A 71 -3.86 -0.35 19.52
N THR A 72 -3.22 -1.08 18.60
CA THR A 72 -2.07 -0.58 17.82
C THR A 72 -2.48 0.56 16.89
N TRP A 73 -3.61 0.43 16.18
CA TRP A 73 -4.14 1.53 15.37
C TRP A 73 -4.61 2.72 16.21
N LEU A 74 -5.24 2.48 17.37
CA LEU A 74 -5.61 3.54 18.30
C LEU A 74 -4.38 4.34 18.79
N LEU A 75 -3.29 3.65 19.17
CA LEU A 75 -2.05 4.30 19.59
C LEU A 75 -1.43 5.17 18.48
N ARG A 76 -1.38 4.66 17.24
CA ARG A 76 -0.91 5.41 16.07
C ARG A 76 -1.80 6.63 15.76
N GLY A 77 -3.12 6.48 15.92
CA GLY A 77 -4.09 7.56 15.75
C GLY A 77 -3.98 8.66 16.82
N VAL A 78 -3.58 8.30 18.05
CA VAL A 78 -3.24 9.27 19.12
C VAL A 78 -1.90 9.96 18.82
N GLU A 79 -0.87 9.19 18.45
CA GLU A 79 0.47 9.70 18.12
C GLU A 79 0.43 10.71 16.98
N PHE A 80 -0.27 10.40 15.88
CA PHE A 80 -0.52 11.30 14.76
C PHE A 80 -0.99 12.68 15.21
N PHE A 81 -2.02 12.74 16.06
CA PHE A 81 -2.61 14.00 16.48
C PHE A 81 -1.74 14.74 17.49
N LEU A 82 -1.07 14.05 18.42
CA LEU A 82 -0.12 14.69 19.32
C LEU A 82 1.03 15.35 18.55
N THR A 83 1.50 14.72 17.48
CA THR A 83 2.47 15.31 16.55
C THR A 83 1.86 16.48 15.75
N MET A 84 0.62 16.35 15.26
CA MET A 84 -0.09 17.44 14.58
C MET A 84 -0.24 18.68 15.46
N ILE A 85 -0.70 18.54 16.71
CA ILE A 85 -0.85 19.66 17.64
C ILE A 85 0.51 20.29 17.97
N LYS A 86 1.56 19.49 18.22
CA LYS A 86 2.93 20.02 18.39
C LYS A 86 3.32 20.90 17.21
N LEU A 87 3.23 20.39 15.98
CA LEU A 87 3.59 21.12 14.76
C LEU A 87 2.75 22.39 14.55
N ILE A 88 1.45 22.39 14.92
CA ILE A 88 0.57 23.58 14.83
C ILE A 88 1.00 24.71 15.79
N PHE A 89 1.66 24.39 16.91
CA PHE A 89 2.15 25.39 17.85
C PHE A 89 3.64 25.72 17.71
N THR A 90 4.44 24.89 17.03
CA THR A 90 5.84 25.17 16.66
C THR A 90 5.93 26.31 15.63
N PRO A 91 6.79 27.34 15.84
CA PRO A 91 6.82 28.52 14.96
C PRO A 91 7.52 28.33 13.60
N GLU A 92 8.14 27.18 13.34
CA GLU A 92 9.01 26.94 12.17
C GLU A 92 8.39 26.02 11.09
N SER A 93 7.16 25.52 11.26
CA SER A 93 6.53 24.61 10.28
C SER A 93 6.19 25.36 8.98
N SER A 94 6.97 25.18 7.94
CA SER A 94 6.79 25.82 6.61
C SER A 94 5.70 25.16 5.75
N GLY A 95 5.17 24.01 6.18
CA GLY A 95 4.14 23.23 5.48
C GLY A 95 2.76 23.26 6.13
N ASN A 96 1.91 22.29 5.78
CA ASN A 96 0.66 22.01 6.50
C ASN A 96 0.94 21.00 7.63
N PRO A 97 0.76 21.36 8.92
CA PRO A 97 1.10 20.50 10.06
C PRO A 97 0.39 19.14 10.10
N ALA A 98 -0.85 19.04 9.58
CA ALA A 98 -1.58 17.78 9.52
C ALA A 98 -1.02 16.84 8.44
N VAL A 99 -0.60 17.39 7.29
CA VAL A 99 0.10 16.64 6.24
C VAL A 99 1.48 16.19 6.70
N GLU A 100 2.19 17.01 7.47
CA GLU A 100 3.51 16.69 8.02
C GLU A 100 3.43 15.64 9.14
N ALA A 101 2.56 15.82 10.13
CA ALA A 101 2.30 14.82 11.17
C ALA A 101 1.87 13.47 10.59
N TYR A 102 1.06 13.48 9.52
CA TYR A 102 0.67 12.27 8.80
C TYR A 102 1.88 11.56 8.17
N GLN A 103 2.83 12.30 7.59
CA GLN A 103 4.07 11.73 7.05
C GLN A 103 4.93 11.09 8.15
N GLN A 104 5.06 11.75 9.30
CA GLN A 104 5.88 11.28 10.42
C GLN A 104 5.33 10.04 11.14
N THR A 105 4.02 9.74 11.03
CA THR A 105 3.35 8.74 11.88
C THR A 105 2.61 7.65 11.11
N LEU A 106 1.51 7.98 10.43
CA LEU A 106 0.59 7.02 9.81
C LEU A 106 0.94 6.64 8.37
N MET A 107 1.64 7.50 7.62
CA MET A 107 1.91 7.30 6.19
C MET A 107 2.59 5.96 5.89
N GLN A 108 3.56 5.56 6.72
CA GLN A 108 4.29 4.29 6.61
C GLN A 108 3.42 3.03 6.75
N TYR A 109 2.22 3.15 7.32
CA TYR A 109 1.28 2.03 7.51
C TYR A 109 0.14 2.01 6.49
N HIS A 110 0.03 3.03 5.63
CA HIS A 110 -1.00 3.14 4.61
C HIS A 110 -0.42 2.81 3.22
N GLY A 111 -1.12 1.98 2.45
CA GLY A 111 -0.80 1.76 1.04
C GLY A 111 -0.89 3.07 0.24
N TRP A 112 -0.05 3.23 -0.78
CA TRP A 112 0.15 4.49 -1.54
C TRP A 112 -1.15 5.23 -1.93
N MET A 113 -2.17 4.50 -2.36
CA MET A 113 -3.46 5.06 -2.74
C MET A 113 -4.18 5.76 -1.55
N LEU A 114 -4.22 5.10 -0.40
CA LEU A 114 -4.76 5.65 0.85
C LEU A 114 -3.91 6.84 1.35
N GLN A 115 -2.59 6.84 1.10
CA GLN A 115 -1.74 7.99 1.43
C GLN A 115 -2.16 9.25 0.67
N GLN A 116 -2.59 9.15 -0.60
CA GLN A 116 -3.04 10.32 -1.36
C GLN A 116 -4.39 10.84 -0.84
N THR A 117 -5.35 9.94 -0.58
CA THR A 117 -6.66 10.30 -0.01
C THR A 117 -6.52 10.97 1.36
N VAL A 118 -5.69 10.40 2.26
CA VAL A 118 -5.47 10.99 3.58
C VAL A 118 -4.71 12.32 3.49
N LYS A 119 -3.68 12.45 2.63
CA LYS A 119 -3.00 13.74 2.39
C LYS A 119 -3.95 14.82 1.85
N LEU A 120 -4.96 14.47 1.07
CA LEU A 120 -6.00 15.40 0.63
C LEU A 120 -6.92 15.81 1.79
N GLY A 121 -7.38 14.85 2.60
CA GLY A 121 -8.17 15.13 3.82
C GLY A 121 -7.42 16.01 4.84
N MET A 122 -6.12 15.78 5.05
CA MET A 122 -5.30 16.57 5.96
C MET A 122 -5.14 18.04 5.51
N ARG A 123 -5.24 18.34 4.21
CA ARG A 123 -5.27 19.73 3.71
C ARG A 123 -6.57 20.47 4.06
N ALA A 124 -7.63 19.77 4.44
CA ALA A 124 -8.89 20.35 4.90
C ALA A 124 -8.99 20.48 6.44
N MET A 125 -7.97 20.03 7.19
CA MET A 125 -7.92 20.21 8.64
C MET A 125 -7.78 21.71 9.01
N PRO A 126 -8.37 22.16 10.13
CA PRO A 126 -8.33 23.57 10.52
C PRO A 126 -6.90 24.09 10.77
N SER A 127 -6.67 25.36 10.44
CA SER A 127 -5.42 26.07 10.75
C SER A 127 -5.24 26.29 12.26
N LYS A 128 -4.07 26.80 12.68
CA LYS A 128 -3.82 27.23 14.06
C LYS A 128 -4.94 28.13 14.59
N ASP A 129 -5.36 29.13 13.81
CA ASP A 129 -6.47 30.02 14.18
C ASP A 129 -7.80 29.29 14.25
N GLY A 130 -8.10 28.38 13.32
CA GLY A 130 -9.34 27.58 13.35
C GLY A 130 -9.41 26.60 14.54
N ILE A 131 -8.26 26.10 15.00
CA ILE A 131 -8.15 25.30 16.23
C ILE A 131 -8.34 26.19 17.46
N VAL A 132 -7.63 27.32 17.55
CA VAL A 132 -7.76 28.28 18.68
C VAL A 132 -9.16 28.88 18.80
N GLN A 133 -9.86 29.07 17.68
CA GLN A 133 -11.23 29.60 17.64
C GLN A 133 -12.31 28.52 17.86
N SER A 134 -11.96 27.22 17.87
CA SER A 134 -12.93 26.16 18.14
C SER A 134 -13.47 26.26 19.56
N GLU A 135 -14.80 26.20 19.69
CA GLU A 135 -15.51 26.09 20.97
C GLU A 135 -15.22 24.75 21.67
N GLY A 136 -14.62 23.79 20.96
CA GLY A 136 -14.42 22.43 21.46
C GLY A 136 -13.19 22.18 22.32
N LEU A 137 -12.26 23.14 22.33
CA LEU A 137 -10.91 22.98 22.90
C LEU A 137 -10.74 23.62 24.30
N VAL A 138 -11.77 24.30 24.82
CA VAL A 138 -11.71 24.96 26.13
C VAL A 138 -12.90 24.55 26.99
N LEU A 139 -12.62 24.20 28.25
CA LEU A 139 -13.61 23.76 29.23
C LEU A 139 -14.22 24.97 29.95
N GLY A 140 -15.25 25.57 29.35
CA GLY A 140 -16.04 26.67 29.93
C GLY A 140 -16.22 27.87 28.99
N ASP A 141 -17.03 28.84 29.40
CA ASP A 141 -17.27 30.08 28.67
C ASP A 141 -16.05 31.03 28.79
N VAL A 142 -15.30 31.20 27.69
CA VAL A 142 -14.01 31.90 27.67
C VAL A 142 -13.86 32.75 26.39
N SER A 143 -13.38 34.00 26.52
CA SER A 143 -13.27 34.95 25.39
C SER A 143 -12.28 34.48 24.31
N ALA A 144 -12.38 35.00 23.09
CA ALA A 144 -11.48 34.59 22.00
C ALA A 144 -9.99 34.89 22.31
N GLU A 145 -9.70 36.00 22.96
CA GLU A 145 -8.36 36.40 23.42
C GLU A 145 -7.86 35.48 24.53
N GLN A 146 -8.73 35.15 25.49
CA GLN A 146 -8.42 34.22 26.58
C GLN A 146 -8.20 32.79 26.06
N ARG A 147 -9.00 32.33 25.09
CA ARG A 147 -8.84 31.02 24.43
C ARG A 147 -7.49 30.94 23.71
N LYS A 148 -7.09 32.00 22.99
CA LYS A 148 -5.75 32.10 22.41
C LYS A 148 -4.65 32.00 23.47
N ALA A 149 -4.74 32.78 24.55
CA ALA A 149 -3.74 32.77 25.62
C ALA A 149 -3.66 31.40 26.34
N LEU A 150 -4.77 30.69 26.51
CA LEU A 150 -4.78 29.31 27.05
C LEU A 150 -4.07 28.34 26.10
N CYS A 151 -4.44 28.33 24.81
CA CYS A 151 -3.80 27.47 23.82
C CYS A 151 -2.30 27.76 23.65
N GLU A 152 -1.86 29.01 23.79
CA GLU A 152 -0.44 29.39 23.71
C GLU A 152 0.33 29.11 25.02
N ARG A 153 -0.34 29.06 26.17
CA ARG A 153 0.25 28.69 27.47
C ARG A 153 0.37 27.16 27.64
N ASP A 154 -0.66 26.43 27.25
CA ASP A 154 -0.79 24.98 27.47
C ASP A 154 -0.31 24.15 26.26
N ALA A 155 0.13 24.81 25.18
CA ALA A 155 0.91 24.17 24.13
C ALA A 155 2.17 23.51 24.72
N PRO A 156 2.55 22.31 24.25
CA PRO A 156 3.70 21.59 24.79
C PRO A 156 5.01 22.32 24.47
N VAL A 157 5.53 23.07 25.46
CA VAL A 157 6.82 23.75 25.39
C VAL A 157 7.93 22.73 25.09
N VAL A 158 8.84 23.08 24.18
CA VAL A 158 10.01 22.26 23.85
C VAL A 158 11.04 22.35 24.97
N THR A 159 10.86 21.53 26.01
CA THR A 159 11.95 21.07 26.88
C THR A 159 12.57 19.81 26.26
N GLY A 160 13.90 19.72 26.23
CA GLY A 160 14.62 18.66 25.50
C GLY A 160 14.46 17.25 26.07
N ASP A 161 13.90 17.14 27.29
CA ASP A 161 13.94 15.92 28.11
C ASP A 161 12.67 15.06 28.06
N LEU A 162 11.73 15.34 27.14
CA LEU A 162 10.60 14.43 26.86
C LEU A 162 11.00 13.34 25.86
N HIS A 163 11.94 12.50 26.28
CA HIS A 163 12.28 11.22 25.66
C HIS A 163 11.11 10.21 25.82
N CYS A 164 10.03 10.43 25.06
CA CYS A 164 9.17 9.34 24.62
C CYS A 164 10.00 8.48 23.66
N ALA A 165 10.76 7.53 24.23
CA ALA A 165 11.39 6.49 23.44
C ALA A 165 10.32 5.78 22.59
N PRO A 166 10.56 5.52 21.30
CA PRO A 166 9.59 4.83 20.46
C PRO A 166 9.12 3.53 21.10
N LEU A 167 7.81 3.27 21.04
CA LEU A 167 7.27 1.95 21.39
C LEU A 167 7.59 0.98 20.25
N ASP A 168 8.84 0.50 20.25
CA ASP A 168 9.35 -0.54 19.35
C ASP A 168 8.68 -1.89 19.66
N MET A 169 7.44 -1.99 19.17
CA MET A 169 6.62 -3.21 19.19
C MET A 169 7.17 -4.26 18.21
N THR A 170 7.87 -3.82 17.16
CA THR A 170 8.56 -4.66 16.18
C THR A 170 9.54 -5.63 16.85
N ALA A 171 10.40 -5.14 17.75
CA ALA A 171 11.39 -5.95 18.47
C ALA A 171 10.82 -7.04 19.42
N ARG A 172 9.49 -7.07 19.65
CA ARG A 172 8.80 -8.14 20.40
C ARG A 172 8.03 -9.12 19.51
N GLN A 173 7.50 -8.69 18.37
CA GLN A 173 6.69 -9.58 17.53
C GLN A 173 7.54 -10.66 16.83
N GLU A 174 8.79 -10.35 16.49
CA GLU A 174 9.76 -11.31 15.93
C GLU A 174 10.19 -12.41 16.91
N ARG A 175 10.06 -12.18 18.23
CA ARG A 175 10.46 -13.15 19.27
C ARG A 175 9.47 -14.30 19.46
N SER A 176 8.38 -14.33 18.70
CA SER A 176 7.41 -15.43 18.68
C SER A 176 7.63 -16.45 17.55
N PHE A 177 8.64 -16.27 16.68
CA PHE A 177 8.78 -17.06 15.44
C PHE A 177 10.22 -17.55 15.17
N THR A 178 10.88 -18.14 16.18
CA THR A 178 12.23 -18.73 16.04
C THR A 178 12.38 -20.12 16.66
N VAL A 179 11.41 -21.02 16.44
CA VAL A 179 11.57 -22.48 16.68
C VAL A 179 12.47 -23.10 15.59
N SER A 180 13.71 -22.63 15.52
CA SER A 180 14.78 -23.13 14.64
C SER A 180 16.18 -22.93 15.23
N GLN A 181 16.37 -22.02 16.20
CA GLN A 181 17.66 -21.82 16.87
C GLN A 181 17.92 -22.84 18.00
N ALA A 182 17.84 -24.13 17.65
CA ALA A 182 18.17 -25.25 18.55
C ALA A 182 19.23 -26.23 17.99
N LYS A 183 19.44 -26.32 16.66
CA LYS A 183 20.47 -27.19 16.06
C LYS A 183 21.83 -26.49 15.77
N CYS A 184 21.95 -25.16 15.94
CA CYS A 184 23.20 -24.41 15.66
C CYS A 184 24.00 -24.06 16.94
N LYS A 185 24.26 -25.04 17.82
CA LYS A 185 25.17 -24.87 18.97
C LYS A 185 26.13 -26.04 19.24
N VAL A 186 26.15 -27.05 18.36
CA VAL A 186 27.14 -28.15 18.38
C VAL A 186 28.23 -27.93 17.32
N GLN A 187 27.87 -27.32 16.17
CA GLN A 187 28.77 -27.12 15.03
C GLN A 187 29.74 -25.92 15.16
N LYS A 188 30.19 -25.57 16.39
CA LYS A 188 31.15 -24.47 16.60
C LYS A 188 32.42 -24.84 17.39
N GLU A 189 32.52 -26.05 17.94
CA GLU A 189 33.71 -26.50 18.69
C GLU A 189 34.67 -27.40 17.86
N VAL A 190 34.40 -27.56 16.56
CA VAL A 190 35.19 -28.45 15.67
C VAL A 190 36.14 -27.69 14.73
N ASN A 191 35.88 -26.42 14.40
CA ASN A 191 36.67 -25.67 13.40
C ASN A 191 37.84 -24.84 13.97
N GLU A 192 38.02 -24.73 15.30
CA GLU A 192 39.24 -24.14 15.89
C GLU A 192 40.36 -25.19 16.00
N LYS A 193 40.71 -25.83 14.88
CA LYS A 193 41.91 -26.67 14.71
C LYS A 193 42.18 -27.00 13.24
N VAL A 194 42.89 -26.10 12.56
CA VAL A 194 44.03 -26.34 11.66
C VAL A 194 44.46 -24.97 11.11
N THR A 195 45.66 -24.53 11.49
CA THR A 195 46.37 -23.42 10.87
C THR A 195 47.82 -23.84 10.68
N LYS A 196 48.26 -23.99 9.43
CA LYS A 196 49.67 -23.96 8.98
C LYS A 196 49.82 -24.33 7.50
N GLU A 197 50.67 -23.56 6.80
CA GLU A 197 51.49 -23.95 5.63
C GLU A 197 50.74 -24.42 4.34
N GLU A 198 51.23 -24.22 3.10
CA GLU A 198 52.53 -23.74 2.58
C GLU A 198 52.39 -22.59 1.54
N GLU A 199 53.50 -22.15 0.94
CA GLU A 199 53.59 -21.10 -0.11
C GLU A 199 53.38 -21.66 -1.54
N GLY A 200 53.05 -20.78 -2.51
CA GLY A 200 52.90 -21.13 -3.94
C GLY A 200 52.81 -19.89 -4.85
N GLN A 201 53.20 -20.00 -6.13
CA GLN A 201 53.59 -18.84 -6.95
C GLN A 201 53.15 -18.90 -8.45
N VAL A 202 52.95 -17.72 -9.06
CA VAL A 202 52.93 -17.39 -10.51
C VAL A 202 51.61 -17.59 -11.32
N ALA A 203 51.27 -16.55 -12.11
CA ALA A 203 50.37 -16.42 -13.29
C ALA A 203 48.95 -17.04 -13.23
N GLY A 204 47.85 -16.31 -13.47
CA GLY A 204 47.66 -15.22 -14.44
C GLY A 204 46.72 -15.68 -15.56
N GLU A 205 45.41 -15.45 -15.40
CA GLU A 205 44.41 -15.65 -16.46
C GLU A 205 43.21 -14.69 -16.29
N THR A 206 42.41 -14.51 -17.34
CA THR A 206 41.47 -13.38 -17.55
C THR A 206 40.36 -13.22 -16.50
N THR A 207 40.25 -12.02 -15.90
CA THR A 207 39.19 -11.66 -14.95
C THR A 207 37.87 -11.28 -15.63
N ASN A 208 36.98 -12.24 -15.88
CA ASN A 208 35.55 -11.95 -16.06
C ASN A 208 34.92 -11.63 -14.69
N MET A 209 34.70 -10.35 -14.38
CA MET A 209 34.26 -9.93 -13.03
C MET A 209 32.73 -10.00 -12.85
N THR A 210 32.22 -11.19 -12.59
CA THR A 210 30.83 -11.40 -12.14
C THR A 210 30.75 -11.27 -10.61
N MET A 211 30.14 -10.20 -10.09
CA MET A 211 30.04 -10.00 -8.63
C MET A 211 28.97 -10.87 -7.96
N TYR A 212 29.26 -11.31 -6.73
CA TYR A 212 28.33 -11.95 -5.80
C TYR A 212 28.30 -11.21 -4.47
N LYS A 213 27.22 -11.38 -3.68
CA LYS A 213 26.98 -10.66 -2.41
C LYS A 213 27.99 -11.10 -1.33
N VAL A 214 29.06 -10.33 -1.15
CA VAL A 214 30.03 -10.49 -0.07
C VAL A 214 29.35 -10.18 1.28
N LYS A 215 29.65 -11.01 2.30
CA LYS A 215 29.25 -10.75 3.69
C LYS A 215 30.33 -9.92 4.40
N GLU A 216 30.24 -8.59 4.32
CA GLU A 216 30.55 -7.66 5.43
C GLU A 216 30.46 -6.19 4.97
N ALA A 217 29.42 -5.49 5.46
CA ALA A 217 29.25 -4.04 5.69
C ALA A 217 29.63 -2.96 4.64
N ALA A 218 30.36 -3.24 3.55
CA ALA A 218 30.66 -2.26 2.50
C ALA A 218 29.60 -2.27 1.38
N TRP A 219 29.07 -1.11 1.01
CA TRP A 219 28.15 -0.94 -0.12
C TRP A 219 28.92 -0.43 -1.33
N LYS A 220 29.03 -1.28 -2.36
CA LYS A 220 29.49 -0.87 -3.70
C LYS A 220 28.30 -0.46 -4.55
N VAL A 221 28.22 0.83 -4.89
CA VAL A 221 27.21 1.38 -5.79
C VAL A 221 27.91 2.12 -6.93
N GLN A 222 27.60 1.78 -8.18
CA GLN A 222 28.04 2.57 -9.33
C GLN A 222 27.01 3.67 -9.61
N LEU A 223 27.42 4.91 -9.38
CA LEU A 223 26.68 6.12 -9.72
C LEU A 223 26.89 6.42 -11.21
N LYS A 224 25.83 6.35 -12.02
CA LYS A 224 25.89 6.50 -13.48
C LYS A 224 25.17 7.77 -13.96
N MET A 225 25.91 8.73 -14.50
CA MET A 225 25.34 9.94 -15.10
C MET A 225 25.03 9.71 -16.58
N TRP A 226 23.73 9.50 -16.86
CA TRP A 226 23.15 9.25 -18.19
C TRP A 226 23.74 10.13 -19.31
N LEU A 227 23.87 11.45 -19.09
CA LEU A 227 24.14 12.43 -20.14
C LEU A 227 25.57 12.33 -20.66
N ALA A 228 26.54 12.23 -19.75
CA ALA A 228 27.93 12.05 -20.13
C ALA A 228 28.29 10.57 -20.36
N GLY A 229 27.44 9.62 -19.95
CA GLY A 229 27.78 8.19 -19.95
C GLY A 229 28.86 7.84 -18.94
N GLU A 230 29.03 8.64 -17.89
CA GLU A 230 30.07 8.46 -16.88
C GLU A 230 29.59 7.55 -15.75
N ALA A 231 30.47 6.67 -15.26
CA ALA A 231 30.28 5.89 -14.05
C ALA A 231 31.28 6.31 -12.97
N VAL A 232 30.84 6.36 -11.72
CA VAL A 232 31.68 6.53 -10.53
C VAL A 232 31.34 5.40 -9.58
N GLU A 233 32.30 4.55 -9.25
CA GLU A 233 32.14 3.55 -8.19
C GLU A 233 32.30 4.23 -6.83
N VAL A 234 31.35 3.97 -5.94
CA VAL A 234 31.33 4.48 -4.57
C VAL A 234 31.32 3.28 -3.63
N ASP A 235 32.42 3.11 -2.92
CA ASP A 235 32.52 2.28 -1.71
C ASP A 235 32.14 3.15 -0.52
N ASP A 236 31.07 2.80 0.20
CA ASP A 236 30.72 3.52 1.43
C ASP A 236 30.26 2.59 2.57
N THR A 237 30.46 3.07 3.80
CA THR A 237 30.15 2.43 5.08
C THR A 237 29.46 3.37 6.09
N GLU A 238 29.37 4.67 5.82
CA GLU A 238 29.00 5.70 6.81
C GLU A 238 27.59 6.30 6.60
N TYR A 239 27.05 6.28 5.37
CA TYR A 239 25.78 6.94 5.05
C TYR A 239 24.54 6.09 5.37
N ARG A 240 23.57 6.69 6.08
CA ARG A 240 22.28 6.05 6.44
C ARG A 240 21.20 6.11 5.36
N LYS A 241 21.37 6.92 4.31
CA LYS A 241 20.37 7.15 3.25
C LYS A 241 21.05 7.22 1.88
N PRO A 242 20.74 6.30 0.94
CA PRO A 242 21.36 6.29 -0.39
C PRO A 242 21.10 7.55 -1.20
N LEU A 243 19.91 8.15 -1.07
CA LEU A 243 19.53 9.34 -1.84
C LEU A 243 20.37 10.58 -1.45
N ASP A 244 20.86 10.65 -0.22
CA ASP A 244 21.65 11.81 0.24
C ASP A 244 23.11 11.69 -0.21
N LEU A 245 23.69 10.49 -0.18
CA LEU A 245 24.99 10.17 -0.82
C LEU A 245 24.96 10.48 -2.33
N VAL A 246 23.89 10.05 -3.01
CA VAL A 246 23.59 10.39 -4.42
C VAL A 246 23.59 11.89 -4.66
N ARG A 247 22.85 12.66 -3.85
CA ARG A 247 22.71 14.12 -3.99
C ARG A 247 24.03 14.84 -3.70
N GLN A 248 24.81 14.35 -2.75
CA GLN A 248 26.12 14.89 -2.41
C GLN A 248 27.11 14.69 -3.56
N HIS A 249 27.31 13.46 -4.05
CA HIS A 249 28.23 13.22 -5.16
C HIS A 249 27.76 13.90 -6.47
N ALA A 250 26.46 14.02 -6.72
CA ALA A 250 25.95 14.80 -7.85
C ALA A 250 26.35 16.29 -7.78
N ARG A 251 26.45 16.85 -6.57
CA ARG A 251 26.89 18.21 -6.30
C ARG A 251 28.41 18.35 -6.34
N GLU A 252 29.16 17.40 -5.77
CA GLU A 252 30.63 17.43 -5.72
C GLU A 252 31.27 17.17 -7.10
N ARG A 253 30.75 16.19 -7.85
CA ARG A 253 31.33 15.71 -9.10
C ARG A 253 30.93 16.56 -10.31
N TRP A 254 29.66 17.01 -10.34
CA TRP A 254 29.07 17.68 -11.51
C TRP A 254 28.38 19.03 -11.18
N ASN A 255 28.47 19.53 -9.94
CA ASN A 255 27.91 20.82 -9.50
C ASN A 255 26.38 20.95 -9.71
N LEU A 256 25.65 19.85 -9.59
CA LEU A 256 24.20 19.80 -9.81
C LEU A 256 23.41 20.10 -8.52
N LEU A 257 22.20 20.67 -8.68
CA LEU A 257 21.29 20.91 -7.56
C LEU A 257 20.47 19.64 -7.23
N PRO A 258 20.37 19.24 -5.94
CA PRO A 258 19.61 18.04 -5.50
C PRO A 258 18.13 17.97 -5.92
N GLU A 259 17.52 19.11 -6.24
CA GLU A 259 16.10 19.25 -6.58
C GLU A 259 15.80 18.97 -8.06
N ASP A 260 16.81 19.03 -8.94
CA ASP A 260 16.68 18.78 -10.38
C ASP A 260 16.87 17.30 -10.77
N LEU A 261 17.11 16.41 -9.79
CA LEU A 261 17.56 15.04 -10.01
C LEU A 261 16.41 14.02 -9.90
N ILE A 262 16.14 13.32 -11.00
CA ILE A 262 15.36 12.09 -11.03
C ILE A 262 16.33 10.92 -10.81
N VAL A 263 15.97 9.98 -9.93
CA VAL A 263 16.87 8.89 -9.50
C VAL A 263 16.21 7.53 -9.68
N LEU A 264 16.82 6.67 -10.49
CA LEU A 264 16.34 5.30 -10.75
C LEU A 264 17.41 4.26 -10.39
N THR A 265 17.00 3.13 -9.81
CA THR A 265 17.85 1.94 -9.64
C THR A 265 17.85 1.09 -10.92
N CYS A 266 18.78 0.14 -11.02
CA CYS A 266 18.58 -1.01 -11.91
C CYS A 266 17.27 -1.74 -11.55
N GLY A 267 16.57 -2.31 -12.54
CA GLY A 267 15.20 -2.79 -12.38
C GLY A 267 14.12 -1.69 -12.26
N GLY A 268 14.49 -0.40 -12.37
CA GLY A 268 13.55 0.70 -12.52
C GLY A 268 12.83 1.13 -11.24
N GLY A 269 13.38 0.86 -10.05
CA GLY A 269 12.88 1.45 -8.81
C GLY A 269 13.18 2.95 -8.74
N THR A 270 12.28 3.75 -8.18
CA THR A 270 12.51 5.19 -7.95
C THR A 270 12.95 5.42 -6.51
N LEU A 271 14.10 6.07 -6.29
CA LEU A 271 14.54 6.38 -4.93
C LEU A 271 13.85 7.62 -4.36
N SER A 272 13.55 7.57 -3.06
CA SER A 272 12.83 8.59 -2.32
C SER A 272 13.52 8.88 -0.98
N GLU A 273 13.12 9.96 -0.31
CA GLU A 273 13.71 10.36 0.98
C GLU A 273 13.38 9.39 2.14
N ASN A 274 12.48 8.43 1.89
CA ASN A 274 12.12 7.33 2.80
C ASN A 274 12.72 5.98 2.38
N SER A 275 13.41 5.91 1.24
CA SER A 275 14.01 4.67 0.75
C SER A 275 15.20 4.26 1.63
N ARG A 276 15.22 2.98 2.01
CA ARG A 276 16.27 2.35 2.81
C ARG A 276 17.46 1.97 1.93
N SER A 277 18.58 1.65 2.56
CA SER A 277 19.72 1.01 1.85
C SER A 277 19.31 -0.32 1.20
N GLU A 278 18.45 -1.09 1.86
CA GLU A 278 17.89 -2.36 1.35
C GLU A 278 17.06 -2.20 0.06
N ASP A 279 16.53 -1.00 -0.23
CA ASP A 279 15.80 -0.70 -1.47
C ASP A 279 16.73 -0.47 -2.67
N VAL A 280 18.05 -0.35 -2.44
CA VAL A 280 19.06 -0.16 -3.49
C VAL A 280 19.76 -1.48 -3.77
N SER A 281 19.47 -2.06 -4.94
CA SER A 281 20.28 -3.14 -5.52
C SER A 281 20.86 -2.69 -6.86
N GLY A 282 22.16 -2.93 -7.04
CA GLY A 282 22.89 -2.65 -8.29
C GLY A 282 23.12 -1.17 -8.60
N ASP A 283 23.21 -0.88 -9.89
CA ASP A 283 23.47 0.47 -10.42
C ASP A 283 22.40 1.49 -10.02
N VAL A 284 22.81 2.76 -9.87
CA VAL A 284 21.89 3.89 -9.70
C VAL A 284 22.17 4.96 -10.75
N PHE A 285 21.12 5.38 -11.45
CA PHE A 285 21.14 6.30 -12.57
C PHE A 285 20.47 7.63 -12.19
N PHE A 286 21.12 8.73 -12.52
CA PHE A 286 20.60 10.09 -12.32
C PHE A 286 20.20 10.67 -13.65
N PHE A 287 19.08 11.37 -13.69
CA PHE A 287 18.60 12.10 -14.86
C PHE A 287 18.27 13.53 -14.44
N LEU A 288 18.69 14.51 -15.27
CA LEU A 288 18.42 15.92 -15.02
C LEU A 288 17.05 16.29 -15.58
N GLN A 289 16.12 16.68 -14.72
CA GLN A 289 14.75 17.02 -15.12
C GLN A 289 14.73 18.10 -16.21
N LYS A 290 15.57 19.13 -16.07
CA LYS A 290 15.71 20.23 -17.05
C LYS A 290 16.09 19.75 -18.46
N CYS A 291 16.89 18.70 -18.59
CA CYS A 291 17.24 18.16 -19.91
C CYS A 291 16.07 17.38 -20.56
N LEU A 292 15.03 17.04 -19.80
CA LEU A 292 13.80 16.40 -20.31
C LEU A 292 12.75 17.46 -20.73
N GLU A 293 12.99 18.75 -20.48
CA GLU A 293 12.18 19.85 -20.97
C GLU A 293 12.48 20.10 -22.46
N SER A 294 11.45 20.35 -23.27
CA SER A 294 11.58 20.45 -24.73
C SER A 294 12.29 21.71 -25.22
N GLU A 295 12.45 22.71 -24.36
CA GLU A 295 13.05 24.01 -24.69
C GLU A 295 14.56 24.05 -24.47
N VAL A 296 15.12 23.06 -23.77
CA VAL A 296 16.57 22.92 -23.55
C VAL A 296 17.17 22.17 -24.74
N ASP A 297 18.10 22.79 -25.45
CA ASP A 297 18.93 22.08 -26.42
C ASP A 297 20.05 21.31 -25.68
N VAL A 298 20.31 20.07 -26.11
CA VAL A 298 21.20 19.13 -25.42
C VAL A 298 22.29 18.72 -26.39
N VAL A 299 23.34 19.55 -26.44
CA VAL A 299 24.48 19.38 -27.32
C VAL A 299 25.34 18.20 -26.81
N PRO A 300 25.61 17.18 -27.64
CA PRO A 300 26.53 16.10 -27.27
C PRO A 300 27.94 16.65 -26.98
N ALA A 301 28.64 16.03 -26.02
CA ALA A 301 30.04 16.34 -25.80
C ALA A 301 30.87 15.99 -27.05
N ARG A 302 31.59 16.97 -27.60
CA ARG A 302 32.49 16.79 -28.75
C ARG A 302 33.63 15.84 -28.37
N LEU A 303 33.99 14.96 -29.31
CA LEU A 303 35.07 13.99 -29.18
C LEU A 303 36.40 14.68 -29.52
N ASP A 304 37.18 15.00 -28.48
CA ASP A 304 38.50 15.62 -28.62
C ASP A 304 39.63 14.60 -28.34
N PRO A 305 40.43 14.21 -29.35
CA PRO A 305 41.57 13.31 -29.14
C PRO A 305 42.74 13.95 -28.37
N ALA A 306 42.65 15.23 -28.00
CA ALA A 306 43.57 15.91 -27.08
C ALA A 306 43.06 15.98 -25.62
N ASP A 307 41.93 15.35 -25.29
CA ASP A 307 41.42 15.29 -23.90
C ASP A 307 42.46 14.63 -22.96
N PRO A 308 42.98 15.35 -21.94
CA PRO A 308 44.02 14.84 -21.05
C PRO A 308 43.58 13.62 -20.22
N THR A 309 42.28 13.37 -20.07
CA THR A 309 41.75 12.19 -19.36
C THR A 309 41.89 10.89 -20.16
N LEU A 310 42.27 10.95 -21.45
CA LEU A 310 42.60 9.77 -22.25
C LEU A 310 43.97 9.17 -21.87
N ALA A 311 44.88 9.95 -21.27
CA ALA A 311 46.24 9.52 -20.97
C ALA A 311 46.31 8.32 -20.01
N THR A 312 45.33 8.18 -19.09
CA THR A 312 45.26 7.07 -18.13
C THR A 312 44.70 5.76 -18.70
N PHE A 313 44.05 5.80 -19.87
CA PHE A 313 43.53 4.60 -20.56
C PHE A 313 44.56 3.99 -21.54
N GLY A 314 45.69 4.66 -21.75
CA GLY A 314 46.80 4.18 -22.57
C GLY A 314 47.62 3.08 -21.88
N GLY A 315 47.00 1.92 -21.62
CA GLY A 315 47.63 0.71 -21.10
C GLY A 315 48.60 0.05 -22.08
N GLY A 316 49.62 0.78 -22.53
CA GLY A 316 50.74 0.23 -23.28
C GLY A 316 51.74 -0.39 -22.31
N GLU A 317 51.99 -1.69 -22.46
CA GLU A 317 53.16 -2.32 -21.85
C GLU A 317 54.44 -1.55 -22.24
N GLU A 318 55.31 -1.28 -21.27
CA GLU A 318 56.69 -0.86 -21.50
C GLU A 318 57.52 -2.03 -22.05
N LEU A 319 57.23 -2.44 -23.30
CA LEU A 319 58.18 -3.18 -24.15
C LEU A 319 59.32 -2.27 -24.63
N ASP A 320 59.85 -1.44 -23.73
CA ASP A 320 60.87 -0.42 -23.98
C ASP A 320 62.29 -0.95 -23.67
N GLU A 321 62.41 -2.03 -22.89
CA GLU A 321 63.69 -2.53 -22.37
C GLU A 321 64.22 -3.84 -23.02
N VAL A 322 64.00 -4.04 -24.34
CA VAL A 322 64.56 -5.21 -25.07
C VAL A 322 65.46 -4.83 -26.27
N VAL A 323 65.31 -3.62 -26.84
CA VAL A 323 66.12 -3.18 -28.01
C VAL A 323 67.35 -2.36 -27.60
N GLY A 324 67.47 -1.94 -26.33
CA GLY A 324 68.64 -1.22 -25.82
C GLY A 324 69.93 -2.05 -25.77
N GLN A 325 69.85 -3.39 -25.79
CA GLN A 325 70.95 -4.26 -25.36
C GLN A 325 71.61 -5.11 -26.47
N ARG A 326 71.86 -4.55 -27.67
CA ARG A 326 72.92 -5.07 -28.58
C ARG A 326 73.39 -4.05 -29.62
N CYS A 327 74.71 -4.01 -29.83
CA CYS A 327 75.44 -3.26 -30.86
C CYS A 327 75.38 -1.72 -30.77
N VAL A 328 76.10 -1.17 -29.79
CA VAL A 328 76.66 0.19 -29.85
C VAL A 328 77.89 0.18 -30.80
N ASP A 329 78.32 1.36 -31.26
CA ASP A 329 79.66 1.66 -31.83
C ASP A 329 80.05 1.14 -33.23
N VAL A 330 79.09 0.74 -34.08
CA VAL A 330 79.21 0.96 -35.54
C VAL A 330 77.91 1.53 -36.10
N ILE A 331 77.94 2.80 -36.52
CA ILE A 331 76.86 3.41 -37.29
C ILE A 331 77.17 3.17 -38.78
N ASP A 332 76.64 2.08 -39.32
CA ASP A 332 76.58 1.86 -40.77
C ASP A 332 75.38 2.65 -41.34
N PRO A 333 75.60 3.63 -42.24
CA PRO A 333 74.53 4.42 -42.85
C PRO A 333 73.45 3.57 -43.56
N ALA A 334 73.79 2.36 -44.03
CA ALA A 334 72.81 1.46 -44.67
C ALA A 334 71.67 1.02 -43.73
N PHE A 335 71.84 1.17 -42.40
CA PHE A 335 70.83 0.83 -41.40
C PHE A 335 70.06 2.05 -40.87
N GLU A 336 70.45 3.27 -41.26
CA GLU A 336 69.80 4.50 -40.80
C GLU A 336 68.37 4.63 -41.36
N ALA A 337 68.16 4.25 -42.63
CA ALA A 337 66.83 4.20 -43.26
C ALA A 337 65.84 3.31 -42.48
N PHE A 338 66.24 2.08 -42.13
CA PHE A 338 65.41 1.16 -41.34
C PHE A 338 65.08 1.70 -39.94
N ARG A 339 66.06 2.32 -39.27
CA ARG A 339 65.87 2.96 -37.95
C ARG A 339 64.88 4.13 -38.04
N SER A 340 65.03 4.98 -39.06
CA SER A 340 64.12 6.09 -39.36
C SER A 340 62.70 5.60 -39.64
N ASN A 341 62.56 4.57 -40.48
CA ASN A 341 61.26 3.98 -40.80
C ASN A 341 60.56 3.40 -39.56
N ILE A 342 61.29 2.69 -38.68
CA ILE A 342 60.73 2.17 -37.42
C ILE A 342 60.38 3.30 -36.46
N ALA A 343 61.16 4.38 -36.41
CA ALA A 343 60.88 5.55 -35.58
C ALA A 343 59.62 6.30 -36.06
N GLU A 344 59.45 6.53 -37.37
CA GLU A 344 58.23 7.16 -37.88
C GLU A 344 57.01 6.24 -37.69
N ALA A 345 57.13 4.93 -37.93
CA ALA A 345 56.04 3.98 -37.67
C ALA A 345 55.58 4.03 -36.20
N ARG A 346 56.52 4.04 -35.24
CA ARG A 346 56.21 4.23 -33.80
C ARG A 346 55.49 5.56 -33.55
N ALA A 347 55.95 6.66 -34.15
CA ALA A 347 55.31 7.97 -34.00
C ALA A 347 53.87 7.98 -34.55
N ARG A 348 53.62 7.41 -35.74
CA ARG A 348 52.26 7.33 -36.32
C ARG A 348 51.31 6.46 -35.50
N ILE A 349 51.81 5.38 -34.91
CA ILE A 349 51.03 4.52 -34.01
C ILE A 349 50.76 5.22 -32.67
N ALA A 350 51.68 6.04 -32.17
CA ALA A 350 51.44 6.90 -31.01
C ALA A 350 50.38 7.99 -31.30
N GLU A 351 50.43 8.63 -32.47
CA GLU A 351 49.43 9.60 -32.94
C GLU A 351 48.02 9.00 -33.05
N SER A 352 47.88 7.73 -33.46
CA SER A 352 46.56 7.09 -33.66
C SER A 352 45.98 6.45 -32.40
N ARG A 353 46.79 6.19 -31.36
CA ARG A 353 46.33 5.63 -30.08
C ARG A 353 45.31 6.50 -29.36
N SER A 354 45.39 7.84 -29.42
CA SER A 354 44.41 8.70 -28.74
C SER A 354 43.02 8.60 -29.34
N VAL A 355 42.91 8.45 -30.68
CA VAL A 355 41.65 8.22 -31.38
C VAL A 355 41.07 6.85 -31.00
N ALA A 356 41.90 5.81 -30.88
CA ALA A 356 41.46 4.48 -30.44
C ALA A 356 41.01 4.47 -28.95
N ALA A 357 41.76 5.12 -28.05
CA ALA A 357 41.36 5.26 -26.64
C ALA A 357 40.04 6.03 -26.49
N LEU A 358 39.85 7.08 -27.30
CA LEU A 358 38.60 7.83 -27.38
C LEU A 358 37.45 6.95 -27.92
N ALA A 359 37.70 6.10 -28.91
CA ALA A 359 36.71 5.17 -29.45
C ALA A 359 36.23 4.14 -28.41
N LEU A 360 37.16 3.56 -27.64
CA LEU A 360 36.83 2.67 -26.52
C LEU A 360 35.95 3.40 -25.48
N ARG A 361 36.33 4.62 -25.10
CA ARG A 361 35.57 5.43 -24.15
C ARG A 361 34.18 5.83 -24.68
N CYS A 362 34.00 5.96 -26.00
CA CYS A 362 32.66 6.11 -26.59
C CYS A 362 31.79 4.86 -26.42
N GLU A 363 32.37 3.67 -26.59
CA GLU A 363 31.69 2.38 -26.37
C GLU A 363 31.25 2.22 -24.90
N GLU A 364 32.14 2.50 -23.95
CA GLU A 364 31.84 2.52 -22.50
C GLU A 364 30.66 3.46 -22.17
N ARG A 365 30.69 4.68 -22.71
CA ARG A 365 29.64 5.69 -22.49
C ARG A 365 28.30 5.25 -23.08
N VAL A 366 28.30 4.62 -24.25
CA VAL A 366 27.08 4.04 -24.84
C VAL A 366 26.58 2.84 -24.02
N ALA A 367 27.46 2.01 -23.45
CA ALA A 367 27.05 0.94 -22.53
C ALA A 367 26.34 1.51 -21.28
N VAL A 368 26.85 2.61 -20.70
CA VAL A 368 26.15 3.32 -19.60
C VAL A 368 24.79 3.88 -20.06
N GLN A 369 24.67 4.43 -21.27
CA GLN A 369 23.38 4.87 -21.82
C GLN A 369 22.39 3.72 -22.04
N ARG A 370 22.84 2.54 -22.51
CA ARG A 370 22.01 1.33 -22.65
C ARG A 370 21.46 0.86 -21.30
N LEU A 371 22.30 0.84 -20.26
CA LEU A 371 21.89 0.48 -18.89
C LEU A 371 20.88 1.51 -18.32
N ALA A 372 21.13 2.81 -18.52
CA ALA A 372 20.21 3.86 -18.12
C ALA A 372 18.86 3.78 -18.86
N ALA A 373 18.87 3.49 -20.16
CA ALA A 373 17.66 3.26 -20.95
C ALA A 373 16.88 2.03 -20.45
N ARG A 374 17.56 0.95 -20.06
CA ARG A 374 16.93 -0.24 -19.46
C ARG A 374 16.24 0.10 -18.12
N ALA A 375 16.92 0.81 -17.22
CA ALA A 375 16.31 1.25 -15.95
C ALA A 375 15.06 2.12 -16.16
N VAL A 376 15.06 3.00 -17.16
CA VAL A 376 13.90 3.84 -17.52
C VAL A 376 12.76 3.03 -18.14
N LEU A 377 13.08 2.03 -18.98
CA LEU A 377 12.12 1.10 -19.56
C LEU A 377 11.44 0.23 -18.49
N ASP A 378 12.22 -0.32 -17.56
CA ASP A 378 11.70 -1.10 -16.43
C ASP A 378 10.82 -0.23 -15.52
N ASN A 379 11.20 1.03 -15.27
CA ASN A 379 10.42 2.00 -14.51
C ASN A 379 9.08 2.35 -15.18
N LEU A 380 9.08 2.61 -16.50
CA LEU A 380 7.87 2.82 -17.29
C LEU A 380 6.93 1.60 -17.24
N THR A 381 7.49 0.40 -17.37
CA THR A 381 6.74 -0.86 -17.35
C THR A 381 6.13 -1.13 -15.97
N SER A 382 6.87 -0.86 -14.90
CA SER A 382 6.40 -0.94 -13.51
C SER A 382 5.24 0.04 -13.25
N HIS A 383 5.40 1.32 -13.62
CA HIS A 383 4.33 2.32 -13.50
C HIS A 383 3.09 1.97 -14.35
N ARG A 384 3.27 1.51 -15.60
CA ARG A 384 2.16 1.13 -16.48
C ARG A 384 1.37 -0.05 -15.89
N THR A 385 2.05 -1.09 -15.43
CA THR A 385 1.39 -2.27 -14.86
C THR A 385 0.70 -1.96 -13.53
N ALA A 386 1.24 -1.05 -12.72
CA ALA A 386 0.55 -0.53 -11.53
C ALA A 386 -0.75 0.23 -11.88
N CYS A 387 -0.69 1.18 -12.82
CA CYS A 387 -1.85 1.94 -13.29
C CYS A 387 -2.94 1.01 -13.87
N SER A 388 -2.56 0.09 -14.76
CA SER A 388 -3.48 -0.86 -15.41
C SER A 388 -4.17 -1.81 -14.42
N ARG A 389 -3.46 -2.27 -13.38
CA ARG A 389 -4.05 -3.02 -12.25
C ARG A 389 -5.06 -2.16 -11.48
N SER A 390 -4.72 -0.91 -11.16
CA SER A 390 -5.61 0.03 -10.46
C SER A 390 -6.88 0.32 -11.27
N MET A 391 -6.76 0.54 -12.57
CA MET A 391 -7.88 0.75 -13.49
C MET A 391 -8.78 -0.48 -13.58
N SER A 392 -8.20 -1.68 -13.61
CA SER A 392 -8.95 -2.94 -13.61
C SER A 392 -9.75 -3.15 -12.32
N LEU A 393 -9.15 -2.82 -11.16
CA LEU A 393 -9.82 -2.87 -9.86
C LEU A 393 -10.95 -1.84 -9.76
N LEU A 394 -10.74 -0.61 -10.25
CA LEU A 394 -11.78 0.43 -10.31
C LEU A 394 -12.95 0.01 -11.21
N ALA A 395 -12.68 -0.59 -12.38
CA ALA A 395 -13.71 -1.10 -13.28
C ALA A 395 -14.55 -2.21 -12.62
N GLN A 396 -13.90 -3.20 -11.98
CA GLN A 396 -14.59 -4.27 -11.25
C GLN A 396 -15.39 -3.73 -10.05
N LYS A 397 -14.83 -2.78 -9.30
CA LYS A 397 -15.48 -2.13 -8.17
C LYS A 397 -16.71 -1.33 -8.61
N SER A 398 -16.57 -0.53 -9.66
CA SER A 398 -17.69 0.23 -10.22
C SER A 398 -18.80 -0.70 -10.69
N SER A 399 -18.50 -1.72 -11.52
CA SER A 399 -19.48 -2.71 -11.96
C SER A 399 -20.30 -3.30 -10.80
N ARG A 400 -19.64 -3.77 -9.74
CA ARG A 400 -20.31 -4.29 -8.53
C ARG A 400 -21.19 -3.27 -7.81
N VAL A 401 -20.80 -1.98 -7.80
CA VAL A 401 -21.62 -0.90 -7.23
C VAL A 401 -22.80 -0.56 -8.15
N GLN A 402 -22.61 -0.53 -9.47
CA GLN A 402 -23.66 -0.24 -10.44
C GLN A 402 -24.78 -1.28 -10.38
N THR A 403 -24.46 -2.58 -10.36
CA THR A 403 -25.45 -3.65 -10.20
C THR A 403 -26.24 -3.48 -8.91
N ARG A 404 -25.55 -3.32 -7.77
CA ARG A 404 -26.20 -3.11 -6.45
C ARG A 404 -27.06 -1.85 -6.40
N LEU A 405 -26.67 -0.78 -7.10
CA LEU A 405 -27.46 0.44 -7.19
C LEU A 405 -28.72 0.23 -8.03
N ASN A 406 -28.62 -0.47 -9.17
CA ASN A 406 -29.80 -0.83 -9.98
C ASN A 406 -30.75 -1.73 -9.17
N ASP A 407 -30.22 -2.81 -8.59
CA ASP A 407 -30.93 -3.73 -7.67
C ASP A 407 -31.65 -3.00 -6.52
N SER A 408 -31.15 -1.81 -6.12
CA SER A 408 -31.73 -0.98 -5.06
C SER A 408 -32.80 -0.04 -5.58
N LEU A 409 -32.60 0.53 -6.78
CA LEU A 409 -33.54 1.41 -7.49
C LEU A 409 -34.79 0.65 -7.93
N ASP A 410 -34.62 -0.50 -8.59
CA ASP A 410 -35.73 -1.37 -9.05
C ASP A 410 -36.64 -1.78 -7.88
N LYS A 411 -36.06 -1.93 -6.68
CA LYS A 411 -36.76 -2.30 -5.45
C LYS A 411 -37.38 -1.11 -4.71
N VAL A 412 -37.17 0.14 -5.12
CA VAL A 412 -37.79 1.31 -4.44
C VAL A 412 -39.30 1.25 -4.55
N GLU A 413 -39.84 1.12 -5.76
CA GLU A 413 -41.29 1.14 -6.00
C GLU A 413 -41.99 -0.08 -5.36
N VAL A 414 -41.34 -1.25 -5.41
CA VAL A 414 -41.80 -2.46 -4.70
C VAL A 414 -41.79 -2.25 -3.18
N SER A 415 -40.76 -1.60 -2.64
CA SER A 415 -40.69 -1.26 -1.22
C SER A 415 -41.74 -0.23 -0.81
N MET A 416 -42.02 0.76 -1.65
CA MET A 416 -43.03 1.77 -1.39
C MET A 416 -44.44 1.15 -1.33
N LYS A 417 -44.77 0.26 -2.27
CA LYS A 417 -46.02 -0.54 -2.22
C LYS A 417 -46.09 -1.46 -1.01
N ALA A 418 -44.97 -2.07 -0.61
CA ALA A 418 -44.89 -2.86 0.62
C ALA A 418 -45.04 -2.04 1.91
N LEU A 419 -44.98 -0.70 1.85
CA LEU A 419 -45.28 0.18 2.99
C LEU A 419 -46.77 0.61 3.03
N GLU A 420 -47.51 0.43 1.93
CA GLU A 420 -48.96 0.68 1.85
C GLU A 420 -49.77 -0.44 2.51
N SER A 421 -49.25 -1.68 2.51
CA SER A 421 -49.86 -2.81 3.24
C SER A 421 -49.55 -2.83 4.73
N VAL A 422 -48.60 -2.00 5.22
CA VAL A 422 -48.27 -1.88 6.64
C VAL A 422 -49.16 -0.82 7.29
N VAL A 423 -50.25 -1.27 7.89
CA VAL A 423 -51.20 -0.43 8.63
C VAL A 423 -50.57 0.11 9.92
N LEU A 424 -50.79 1.39 10.22
CA LEU A 424 -50.35 2.03 11.46
C LEU A 424 -51.18 1.55 12.66
N HIS A 425 -50.57 1.48 13.85
CA HIS A 425 -51.28 1.20 15.10
C HIS A 425 -52.36 2.26 15.32
N ALA A 426 -53.52 1.91 15.90
CA ALA A 426 -54.66 2.82 16.03
C ALA A 426 -54.29 4.15 16.72
N ALA A 427 -53.48 4.11 17.79
CA ALA A 427 -52.96 5.29 18.49
C ALA A 427 -51.93 6.14 17.71
N LEU A 428 -51.58 5.75 16.47
CA LEU A 428 -50.71 6.48 15.53
C LEU A 428 -51.45 6.94 14.26
N GLN A 429 -52.71 6.53 14.07
CA GLN A 429 -53.50 6.90 12.90
C GLN A 429 -54.07 8.32 13.04
N THR A 430 -54.11 9.06 11.94
CA THR A 430 -54.80 10.37 11.86
C THR A 430 -55.56 10.47 10.54
N GLN A 431 -56.40 11.50 10.37
CA GLN A 431 -56.96 11.81 9.05
C GLN A 431 -55.80 11.96 8.04
N GLY A 432 -55.88 11.21 6.93
CA GLY A 432 -54.81 11.17 5.91
C GLY A 432 -53.53 10.41 6.29
N ARG A 433 -53.49 9.66 7.39
CA ARG A 433 -52.37 8.75 7.75
C ARG A 433 -52.89 7.46 8.37
N THR A 434 -52.92 6.38 7.60
CA THR A 434 -53.36 5.04 8.03
C THR A 434 -52.32 3.96 7.76
N THR A 435 -51.35 4.21 6.88
CA THR A 435 -50.29 3.28 6.47
C THR A 435 -48.89 3.86 6.72
N LEU A 436 -47.88 3.00 6.78
CA LEU A 436 -46.49 3.43 6.94
C LEU A 436 -45.98 4.23 5.72
N ALA A 437 -46.58 4.02 4.53
CA ALA A 437 -46.30 4.81 3.33
C ALA A 437 -46.83 6.26 3.40
N ASP A 438 -47.83 6.57 4.23
CA ASP A 438 -48.36 7.93 4.40
C ASP A 438 -47.43 8.81 5.26
N VAL A 439 -46.54 8.17 6.02
CA VAL A 439 -45.49 8.82 6.82
C VAL A 439 -44.23 9.07 5.98
N MET A 440 -44.11 8.46 4.80
CA MET A 440 -42.93 8.56 3.94
C MET A 440 -43.00 9.77 3.01
N PRO A 441 -41.89 10.54 2.85
CA PRO A 441 -41.86 11.71 1.98
C PRO A 441 -41.69 11.27 0.51
N ARG A 442 -42.74 10.67 -0.08
CA ARG A 442 -42.73 10.02 -1.42
C ARG A 442 -42.03 10.86 -2.49
N GLU A 443 -42.40 12.14 -2.59
CA GLU A 443 -41.84 13.09 -3.56
C GLU A 443 -40.36 13.45 -3.32
N ARG A 444 -39.87 13.36 -2.07
CA ARG A 444 -38.43 13.50 -1.76
C ARG A 444 -37.66 12.25 -2.17
N ILE A 445 -38.27 11.07 -2.03
CA ILE A 445 -37.69 9.79 -2.47
C ILE A 445 -37.60 9.77 -4.00
N ARG A 446 -38.68 10.13 -4.72
CA ARG A 446 -38.72 10.21 -6.19
C ARG A 446 -37.62 11.11 -6.77
N ARG A 447 -37.49 12.35 -6.28
CA ARG A 447 -36.41 13.26 -6.74
C ARG A 447 -35.01 12.74 -6.41
N PHE A 448 -34.86 11.99 -5.32
CA PHE A 448 -33.58 11.38 -4.96
C PHE A 448 -33.23 10.23 -5.91
N THR A 449 -34.18 9.35 -6.26
CA THR A 449 -33.94 8.28 -7.25
C THR A 449 -33.66 8.84 -8.64
N GLU A 450 -34.43 9.83 -9.10
CA GLU A 450 -34.21 10.52 -10.38
C GLU A 450 -32.84 11.21 -10.45
N GLY A 451 -32.42 11.85 -9.35
CA GLY A 451 -31.07 12.42 -9.21
C GLY A 451 -29.97 11.36 -9.27
N LEU A 452 -30.14 10.24 -8.54
CA LEU A 452 -29.18 9.13 -8.55
C LEU A 452 -29.05 8.50 -9.94
N GLU A 453 -30.13 8.35 -10.69
CA GLU A 453 -30.10 7.81 -12.06
C GLU A 453 -29.34 8.73 -13.04
N ALA A 454 -29.54 10.05 -12.92
CA ALA A 454 -28.79 11.04 -13.70
C ALA A 454 -27.28 11.04 -13.34
N GLU A 455 -26.94 11.01 -12.05
CA GLU A 455 -25.57 10.85 -11.56
C GLU A 455 -24.94 9.53 -12.05
N ARG A 456 -25.71 8.45 -12.05
CA ARG A 456 -25.29 7.11 -12.52
C ARG A 456 -24.90 7.13 -13.99
N ALA A 457 -25.75 7.70 -14.85
CA ALA A 457 -25.48 7.82 -16.27
C ALA A 457 -24.21 8.64 -16.56
N GLN A 458 -24.03 9.77 -15.86
CA GLN A 458 -22.84 10.62 -16.00
C GLN A 458 -21.56 9.92 -15.53
N LEU A 459 -21.59 9.20 -14.40
CA LEU A 459 -20.43 8.46 -13.89
C LEU A 459 -20.03 7.32 -14.85
N ILE A 460 -21.00 6.56 -15.37
CA ILE A 460 -20.75 5.51 -16.38
C ILE A 460 -20.11 6.11 -17.64
N GLN A 461 -20.62 7.25 -18.13
CA GLN A 461 -20.03 7.94 -19.28
C GLN A 461 -18.59 8.41 -19.02
N ARG A 462 -18.29 8.93 -17.82
CA ARG A 462 -16.95 9.40 -17.42
C ARG A 462 -15.97 8.25 -17.24
N LEU A 463 -16.39 7.14 -16.63
CA LEU A 463 -15.59 5.91 -16.53
C LEU A 463 -15.30 5.32 -17.93
N GLY A 464 -16.31 5.22 -18.80
CA GLY A 464 -16.14 4.76 -20.19
C GLY A 464 -15.34 5.73 -21.08
N LYS A 465 -15.17 6.98 -20.68
CA LYS A 465 -14.17 7.90 -21.26
C LYS A 465 -12.78 7.58 -20.73
N LEU A 466 -12.61 7.49 -19.41
CA LEU A 466 -11.31 7.24 -18.78
C LEU A 466 -10.70 5.90 -19.21
N GLN A 467 -11.50 4.83 -19.30
CA GLN A 467 -11.03 3.51 -19.76
C GLN A 467 -10.53 3.54 -21.21
N ARG A 468 -11.15 4.35 -22.09
CA ARG A 468 -10.63 4.54 -23.46
C ARG A 468 -9.31 5.34 -23.46
N GLN A 469 -9.17 6.31 -22.57
CA GLN A 469 -7.91 7.05 -22.41
C GLN A 469 -6.79 6.17 -21.84
N ASP A 470 -7.09 5.27 -20.90
CA ASP A 470 -6.14 4.28 -20.38
C ASP A 470 -5.73 3.28 -21.48
N ASN A 471 -6.67 2.70 -22.23
CA ASN A 471 -6.33 1.81 -23.35
C ASN A 471 -5.44 2.48 -24.42
N GLN A 472 -5.74 3.74 -24.78
CA GLN A 472 -4.91 4.53 -25.70
C GLN A 472 -3.52 4.81 -25.12
N LEU A 473 -3.44 5.07 -23.81
CA LEU A 473 -2.20 5.34 -23.11
C LEU A 473 -1.33 4.09 -22.95
N GLN A 474 -1.93 2.92 -22.69
CA GLN A 474 -1.23 1.64 -22.65
C GLN A 474 -0.54 1.37 -23.99
N ALA A 475 -1.26 1.47 -25.11
CA ALA A 475 -0.70 1.29 -26.45
C ALA A 475 0.41 2.30 -26.78
N LEU A 476 0.32 3.54 -26.29
CA LEU A 476 1.38 4.56 -26.46
C LEU A 476 2.59 4.28 -25.55
N CYS A 477 2.41 3.67 -24.38
CA CYS A 477 3.51 3.15 -23.57
C CYS A 477 4.22 1.97 -24.26
N ASP A 478 3.47 1.05 -24.89
CA ASP A 478 4.04 -0.06 -25.66
C ASP A 478 4.91 0.44 -26.84
N GLN A 479 4.41 1.41 -27.62
CA GLN A 479 5.15 2.02 -28.72
C GLN A 479 6.42 2.75 -28.26
N ILE A 480 6.40 3.39 -27.09
CA ILE A 480 7.59 4.03 -26.52
C ILE A 480 8.56 3.00 -25.95
N ALA A 481 8.06 1.94 -25.30
CA ALA A 481 8.87 0.83 -24.81
C ALA A 481 9.65 0.14 -25.95
N GLU A 482 8.98 -0.22 -27.04
CA GLU A 482 9.61 -0.80 -28.23
C GLU A 482 10.70 0.13 -28.79
N ARG A 483 10.42 1.44 -28.90
CA ARG A 483 11.36 2.44 -29.41
C ARG A 483 12.54 2.70 -28.46
N VAL A 484 12.42 2.39 -27.17
CA VAL A 484 13.53 2.37 -26.19
C VAL A 484 14.33 1.08 -26.32
N GLU A 485 13.68 -0.08 -26.50
CA GLU A 485 14.38 -1.35 -26.74
C GLU A 485 15.18 -1.32 -28.06
N GLN A 486 14.65 -0.71 -29.12
CA GLN A 486 15.38 -0.47 -30.37
C GLN A 486 16.69 0.32 -30.15
N LEU A 487 16.67 1.33 -29.27
CA LEU A 487 17.87 2.11 -28.92
C LEU A 487 18.88 1.30 -28.09
N ILE A 488 18.42 0.43 -27.19
CA ILE A 488 19.29 -0.45 -26.39
C ILE A 488 20.10 -1.39 -27.30
N HIS A 489 19.51 -1.82 -28.42
CA HIS A 489 20.12 -2.70 -29.42
C HIS A 489 20.83 -1.96 -30.57
N ASP A 490 20.80 -0.61 -30.64
CA ASP A 490 21.59 0.14 -31.62
C ASP A 490 23.07 0.10 -31.24
N ASP A 491 23.91 -0.37 -32.17
CA ASP A 491 25.36 -0.53 -32.01
C ASP A 491 26.19 0.25 -33.04
N GLY A 492 25.60 1.27 -33.69
CA GLY A 492 26.29 2.09 -34.68
C GLY A 492 27.57 2.80 -34.16
N VAL A 493 27.69 2.99 -32.84
CA VAL A 493 28.93 3.48 -32.20
C VAL A 493 29.93 2.35 -31.96
N GLY A 494 29.48 1.18 -31.50
CA GLY A 494 30.35 0.01 -31.23
C GLY A 494 30.99 -0.55 -32.50
N VAL A 495 30.25 -0.60 -33.61
CA VAL A 495 30.77 -1.00 -34.92
C VAL A 495 31.92 -0.11 -35.40
N GLU A 496 31.76 1.22 -35.32
CA GLU A 496 32.82 2.16 -35.74
C GLU A 496 33.99 2.20 -34.73
N ALA A 497 33.69 2.12 -33.43
CA ALA A 497 34.74 2.04 -32.40
C ALA A 497 35.60 0.79 -32.57
N LYS A 498 34.99 -0.35 -32.89
CA LYS A 498 35.69 -1.59 -33.21
C LYS A 498 36.50 -1.49 -34.51
N SER A 499 35.94 -0.87 -35.56
CA SER A 499 36.66 -0.61 -36.82
C SER A 499 37.97 0.16 -36.57
N ILE A 500 37.90 1.20 -35.73
CA ILE A 500 39.07 1.98 -35.28
C ILE A 500 40.07 1.11 -34.49
N GLN A 501 39.59 0.27 -33.56
CA GLN A 501 40.44 -0.61 -32.75
C GLN A 501 41.12 -1.71 -33.58
N ASP A 502 40.44 -2.31 -34.55
CA ASP A 502 40.99 -3.36 -35.40
C ASP A 502 42.07 -2.79 -36.35
N GLU A 503 41.85 -1.62 -36.97
CA GLU A 503 42.85 -0.99 -37.85
C GLU A 503 44.06 -0.39 -37.08
N GLN A 504 43.85 0.16 -35.87
CA GLN A 504 44.95 0.54 -34.97
C GLN A 504 45.73 -0.70 -34.51
N GLY A 505 45.01 -1.75 -34.11
CA GLY A 505 45.56 -3.03 -33.68
C GLY A 505 46.37 -3.71 -34.77
N ARG A 506 45.96 -3.62 -36.03
CA ARG A 506 46.71 -4.07 -37.21
C ARG A 506 48.01 -3.31 -37.40
N ALA A 507 47.97 -1.98 -37.31
CA ALA A 507 49.19 -1.16 -37.38
C ALA A 507 50.20 -1.52 -36.26
N GLN A 508 49.71 -1.77 -35.04
CA GLN A 508 50.55 -2.06 -33.88
C GLN A 508 51.02 -3.52 -33.77
N ARG A 509 50.20 -4.52 -34.14
CA ARG A 509 50.44 -5.96 -33.91
C ARG A 509 50.89 -6.73 -35.15
N GLU A 510 50.65 -6.22 -36.36
CA GLU A 510 51.06 -6.88 -37.61
C GLU A 510 52.16 -6.09 -38.31
N LEU A 511 51.87 -4.86 -38.73
CA LEU A 511 52.76 -4.06 -39.59
C LEU A 511 54.02 -3.57 -38.86
N LEU A 512 53.92 -3.19 -37.59
CA LEU A 512 55.09 -2.77 -36.80
C LEU A 512 56.06 -3.94 -36.50
N PRO A 513 55.60 -5.16 -36.15
CA PRO A 513 56.46 -6.34 -36.12
C PRO A 513 57.05 -6.73 -37.48
N GLU A 514 56.27 -6.68 -38.58
CA GLU A 514 56.78 -6.93 -39.93
C GLU A 514 57.92 -5.96 -40.30
N LEU A 515 57.75 -4.67 -40.02
CA LEU A 515 58.77 -3.64 -40.25
C LEU A 515 60.04 -3.87 -39.42
N ARG A 516 59.94 -4.45 -38.21
CA ARG A 516 61.09 -4.86 -37.39
C ARG A 516 61.78 -6.10 -37.92
N ALA A 517 61.04 -7.05 -38.50
CA ALA A 517 61.58 -8.28 -39.08
C ALA A 517 62.39 -8.04 -40.37
N LEU A 518 62.16 -6.92 -41.05
CA LEU A 518 62.90 -6.51 -42.25
C LEU A 518 64.28 -5.90 -41.97
N VAL A 519 64.69 -5.70 -40.71
CA VAL A 519 66.03 -5.19 -40.37
C VAL A 519 67.10 -6.24 -40.71
N PRO A 520 68.06 -5.99 -41.62
CA PRO A 520 69.03 -6.99 -42.03
C PRO A 520 69.97 -7.43 -40.90
N SER A 521 70.54 -8.63 -41.01
CA SER A 521 71.61 -9.07 -40.13
C SER A 521 72.97 -8.49 -40.55
N ALA A 522 73.88 -8.32 -39.59
CA ALA A 522 75.23 -7.83 -39.86
C ALA A 522 75.97 -8.76 -40.84
N GLY A 523 76.49 -8.20 -41.94
CA GLY A 523 77.10 -8.96 -43.03
C GLY A 523 76.14 -9.42 -44.14
N ALA A 524 74.89 -8.93 -44.16
CA ALA A 524 73.97 -9.15 -45.28
C ALA A 524 74.53 -8.61 -46.62
N ALA A 525 74.19 -9.28 -47.72
CA ALA A 525 74.61 -8.87 -49.06
C ALA A 525 73.93 -7.54 -49.48
N PRO A 526 74.65 -6.56 -50.07
CA PRO A 526 74.08 -5.24 -50.38
C PRO A 526 72.81 -5.24 -51.24
N SER A 527 72.68 -6.21 -52.16
CA SER A 527 71.45 -6.36 -52.96
C SER A 527 70.22 -6.71 -52.12
N ARG A 528 70.37 -7.55 -51.08
CA ARG A 528 69.28 -7.86 -50.15
C ARG A 528 68.95 -6.67 -49.27
N VAL A 529 69.95 -5.93 -48.78
CA VAL A 529 69.73 -4.72 -47.97
C VAL A 529 68.85 -3.72 -48.74
N LEU A 530 69.11 -3.49 -50.03
CA LEU A 530 68.29 -2.61 -50.87
C LEU A 530 66.88 -3.16 -51.18
N GLU A 531 66.72 -4.48 -51.31
CA GLU A 531 65.40 -5.12 -51.47
C GLU A 531 64.55 -5.00 -50.19
N ASP A 532 65.16 -5.25 -49.02
CA ASP A 532 64.50 -5.19 -47.72
C ASP A 532 64.29 -3.73 -47.26
N GLU A 533 65.15 -2.78 -47.64
CA GLU A 533 64.92 -1.34 -47.45
C GLU A 533 63.67 -0.90 -48.20
N LYS A 534 63.55 -1.28 -49.48
CA LYS A 534 62.37 -1.00 -50.31
C LYS A 534 61.10 -1.64 -49.75
N ARG A 535 61.19 -2.86 -49.18
CA ARG A 535 60.07 -3.48 -48.45
C ARG A 535 59.73 -2.67 -47.19
N SER A 536 60.71 -2.24 -46.41
CA SER A 536 60.48 -1.47 -45.17
C SER A 536 59.74 -0.15 -45.45
N ALA A 537 60.04 0.51 -46.58
CA ALA A 537 59.32 1.71 -47.02
C ALA A 537 57.86 1.42 -47.39
N LEU A 538 57.56 0.27 -48.00
CA LEU A 538 56.19 -0.16 -48.33
C LEU A 538 55.39 -0.54 -47.06
N VAL A 539 56.00 -1.24 -46.11
CA VAL A 539 55.34 -1.57 -44.83
C VAL A 539 55.09 -0.30 -44.00
N LEU A 540 56.03 0.66 -44.01
CA LEU A 540 55.82 1.97 -43.40
C LEU A 540 54.66 2.75 -44.05
N ASP A 541 54.50 2.68 -45.38
CA ASP A 541 53.36 3.29 -46.07
C ASP A 541 52.03 2.61 -45.70
N GLY A 542 52.05 1.30 -45.46
CA GLY A 542 50.95 0.56 -44.83
C GLY A 542 50.60 1.08 -43.42
N VAL A 543 51.60 1.29 -42.55
CA VAL A 543 51.40 1.87 -41.20
C VAL A 543 50.83 3.29 -41.29
N LYS A 544 51.35 4.12 -42.21
CA LYS A 544 50.86 5.48 -42.47
C LYS A 544 49.41 5.47 -42.93
N THR A 545 49.05 4.57 -43.84
CA THR A 545 47.69 4.39 -44.35
C THR A 545 46.74 3.95 -43.22
N ALA A 546 47.08 2.92 -42.45
CA ALA A 546 46.25 2.46 -41.33
C ALA A 546 46.04 3.55 -40.27
N CYS A 547 47.09 4.29 -39.91
CA CYS A 547 46.97 5.42 -38.98
C CYS A 547 46.22 6.62 -39.58
N ALA A 548 46.20 6.79 -40.90
CA ALA A 548 45.36 7.78 -41.58
C ALA A 548 43.88 7.37 -41.59
N ASN A 549 43.58 6.10 -41.88
CA ASN A 549 42.24 5.52 -41.82
C ASN A 549 41.62 5.75 -40.43
N VAL A 550 42.33 5.37 -39.36
CA VAL A 550 41.93 5.61 -37.96
C VAL A 550 41.59 7.08 -37.70
N ARG A 551 42.42 8.04 -38.16
CA ARG A 551 42.13 9.47 -38.00
C ARG A 551 40.91 9.92 -38.82
N SER A 552 40.67 9.36 -40.00
CA SER A 552 39.50 9.70 -40.85
C SER A 552 38.17 9.13 -40.33
N SER A 553 38.22 8.04 -39.57
CA SER A 553 37.04 7.49 -38.88
C SER A 553 36.54 8.34 -37.72
N LEU A 554 37.32 9.30 -37.21
CA LEU A 554 36.91 10.15 -36.07
C LEU A 554 35.63 10.96 -36.36
N ASP A 555 35.48 11.51 -37.57
CA ASP A 555 34.27 12.25 -37.96
C ASP A 555 33.04 11.32 -38.09
N GLN A 556 33.26 10.05 -38.45
CA GLN A 556 32.20 9.03 -38.51
C GLN A 556 31.79 8.58 -37.11
N LEU A 557 32.75 8.36 -36.20
CA LEU A 557 32.52 8.07 -34.80
C LEU A 557 31.76 9.21 -34.10
N GLN A 558 32.14 10.47 -34.33
CA GLN A 558 31.40 11.66 -33.86
C GLN A 558 29.96 11.66 -34.39
N SER A 559 29.77 11.41 -35.70
CA SER A 559 28.45 11.36 -36.33
C SER A 559 27.55 10.24 -35.79
N CYS A 560 28.12 9.09 -35.41
CA CYS A 560 27.40 8.01 -34.73
C CYS A 560 27.09 8.34 -33.28
N TRP A 561 28.04 8.90 -32.54
CA TRP A 561 27.87 9.34 -31.15
C TRP A 561 26.78 10.41 -31.01
N ASP A 562 26.79 11.43 -31.88
CA ASP A 562 25.80 12.51 -31.86
C ASP A 562 24.39 11.97 -32.13
N ARG A 563 24.25 11.05 -33.08
CA ARG A 563 22.97 10.39 -33.39
C ARG A 563 22.48 9.54 -32.22
N GLN A 564 23.36 8.76 -31.60
CA GLN A 564 23.01 7.92 -30.44
C GLN A 564 22.57 8.79 -29.26
N HIS A 565 23.33 9.84 -28.94
CA HIS A 565 23.03 10.78 -27.87
C HIS A 565 21.71 11.53 -28.09
N GLN A 566 21.47 12.07 -29.29
CA GLN A 566 20.22 12.75 -29.64
C GLN A 566 19.02 11.79 -29.56
N THR A 567 19.17 10.55 -30.03
CA THR A 567 18.11 9.54 -29.97
C THR A 567 17.80 9.15 -28.52
N PHE A 568 18.83 8.98 -27.67
CA PHE A 568 18.69 8.71 -26.25
C PHE A 568 17.94 9.83 -25.51
N VAL A 569 18.34 11.09 -25.70
CA VAL A 569 17.64 12.25 -25.13
C VAL A 569 16.19 12.31 -25.63
N GLN A 570 15.92 12.05 -26.91
CA GLN A 570 14.55 12.00 -27.45
C GLN A 570 13.71 10.92 -26.77
N ARG A 571 14.22 9.69 -26.64
CA ARG A 571 13.49 8.58 -25.99
C ARG A 571 13.15 8.90 -24.53
N LEU A 572 14.07 9.51 -23.79
CA LEU A 572 13.83 9.88 -22.39
C LEU A 572 12.78 10.99 -22.25
N ARG A 573 12.74 11.95 -23.18
CA ARG A 573 11.66 12.95 -23.27
C ARG A 573 10.30 12.30 -23.56
N GLU A 574 10.27 11.33 -24.46
CA GLU A 574 9.05 10.56 -24.76
C GLU A 574 8.56 9.74 -23.55
N VAL A 575 9.46 9.07 -22.82
CA VAL A 575 9.13 8.36 -21.57
C VAL A 575 8.60 9.32 -20.50
N ALA A 576 9.27 10.46 -20.26
CA ALA A 576 8.83 11.45 -19.30
C ALA A 576 7.43 12.02 -19.65
N TYR A 577 7.18 12.28 -20.93
CA TYR A 577 5.88 12.70 -21.42
C TYR A 577 4.79 11.65 -21.14
N VAL A 578 4.99 10.38 -21.49
CA VAL A 578 3.98 9.35 -21.26
C VAL A 578 3.75 9.07 -19.76
N GLN A 579 4.80 9.08 -18.94
CA GLN A 579 4.66 8.98 -17.48
C GLN A 579 3.83 10.14 -16.90
N SER A 580 3.94 11.35 -17.45
CA SER A 580 3.08 12.48 -17.05
C SER A 580 1.59 12.22 -17.34
N LYS A 581 1.29 11.47 -18.42
CA LYS A 581 -0.09 11.07 -18.79
C LYS A 581 -0.59 9.91 -17.93
N VAL A 582 0.26 8.95 -17.54
CA VAL A 582 -0.08 7.91 -16.54
C VAL A 582 -0.50 8.57 -15.23
N ARG A 583 0.33 9.47 -14.70
CA ARG A 583 0.02 10.28 -13.50
C ARG A 583 -1.20 11.20 -13.67
N TYR A 584 -1.68 11.46 -14.89
CA TYR A 584 -2.95 12.16 -15.12
C TYR A 584 -4.15 11.20 -15.06
N VAL A 585 -4.07 10.04 -15.72
CA VAL A 585 -5.11 8.99 -15.69
C VAL A 585 -5.31 8.47 -14.27
N GLU A 586 -4.25 8.19 -13.52
CA GLU A 586 -4.31 7.78 -12.10
C GLU A 586 -5.07 8.79 -11.22
N ARG A 587 -4.82 10.10 -11.41
CA ARG A 587 -5.54 11.16 -10.67
C ARG A 587 -7.01 11.25 -11.05
N GLN A 588 -7.36 11.04 -12.33
CA GLN A 588 -8.76 10.98 -12.75
C GLN A 588 -9.46 9.72 -12.21
N ALA A 589 -8.75 8.59 -12.15
CA ALA A 589 -9.27 7.34 -11.59
C ALA A 589 -9.63 7.49 -10.10
N ALA A 590 -8.75 8.10 -9.31
CA ALA A 590 -8.99 8.34 -7.89
C ALA A 590 -10.22 9.22 -7.62
N LEU A 591 -10.44 10.26 -8.43
CA LEU A 591 -11.64 11.11 -8.33
C LEU A 591 -12.93 10.35 -8.68
N LEU A 592 -12.91 9.54 -9.75
CA LEU A 592 -14.07 8.72 -10.11
C LEU A 592 -14.32 7.59 -9.10
N GLU A 593 -13.30 7.11 -8.37
CA GLU A 593 -13.50 6.15 -7.29
C GLU A 593 -14.24 6.75 -6.10
N GLU A 594 -14.02 8.02 -5.76
CA GLU A 594 -14.80 8.72 -4.73
C GLU A 594 -16.29 8.80 -5.11
N GLU A 595 -16.59 9.08 -6.38
CA GLU A 595 -17.96 9.07 -6.91
C GLU A 595 -18.60 7.66 -6.88
N VAL A 596 -17.83 6.61 -7.19
CA VAL A 596 -18.27 5.21 -7.03
C VAL A 596 -18.52 4.87 -5.55
N ASN A 597 -17.70 5.36 -4.62
CA ASN A 597 -17.90 5.16 -3.18
C ASN A 597 -19.18 5.87 -2.69
N ALA A 598 -19.45 7.09 -3.18
CA ALA A 598 -20.68 7.82 -2.89
C ALA A 598 -21.93 7.04 -3.36
N GLN A 599 -21.91 6.48 -4.58
CA GLN A 599 -23.01 5.64 -5.08
C GLN A 599 -23.22 4.36 -4.27
N SER A 600 -22.14 3.75 -3.75
CA SER A 600 -22.25 2.63 -2.80
C SER A 600 -23.00 3.01 -1.53
N ASN A 601 -22.72 4.19 -0.97
CA ASN A 601 -23.42 4.72 0.20
C ASN A 601 -24.89 5.08 -0.11
N ASN A 602 -25.18 5.58 -1.32
CA ASN A 602 -26.53 5.92 -1.74
C ASN A 602 -27.41 4.66 -1.94
N SER A 603 -26.86 3.57 -2.48
CA SER A 603 -27.52 2.25 -2.49
C SER A 603 -27.87 1.78 -1.07
N GLN A 604 -26.99 1.96 -0.07
CA GLN A 604 -27.29 1.63 1.32
C GLN A 604 -28.42 2.49 1.93
N GLN A 605 -28.62 3.72 1.45
CA GLN A 605 -29.74 4.56 1.88
C GLN A 605 -31.08 4.06 1.31
N LEU A 606 -31.14 3.68 0.02
CA LEU A 606 -32.35 3.11 -0.59
C LEU A 606 -32.77 1.80 0.11
N ASN A 607 -31.81 0.94 0.45
CA ASN A 607 -32.05 -0.31 1.20
C ASN A 607 -32.58 -0.11 2.64
N ARG A 608 -32.74 1.13 3.13
CA ARG A 608 -33.45 1.43 4.38
C ARG A 608 -34.97 1.27 4.22
N LEU A 609 -35.53 1.52 3.04
CA LEU A 609 -36.98 1.39 2.78
C LEU A 609 -37.46 -0.05 3.02
N GLN A 610 -36.72 -1.04 2.53
CA GLN A 610 -36.98 -2.48 2.77
C GLN A 610 -36.94 -2.86 4.26
N LYS A 611 -36.23 -2.09 5.10
CA LYS A 611 -36.08 -2.35 6.55
C LYS A 611 -37.11 -1.60 7.41
N MET A 612 -37.81 -0.62 6.85
CA MET A 612 -38.81 0.19 7.56
C MET A 612 -39.92 -0.65 8.23
N PRO A 613 -40.51 -1.71 7.62
CA PRO A 613 -41.55 -2.50 8.29
C PRO A 613 -41.04 -3.19 9.56
N ARG A 614 -39.83 -3.75 9.52
CA ARG A 614 -39.20 -4.39 10.68
C ARG A 614 -38.85 -3.37 11.77
N ALA A 615 -38.26 -2.23 11.38
CA ALA A 615 -37.92 -1.14 12.30
C ALA A 615 -39.17 -0.53 12.98
N TYR A 616 -40.28 -0.43 12.24
CA TYR A 616 -41.58 0.01 12.76
C TYR A 616 -42.12 -0.97 13.81
N ASN A 617 -42.16 -2.28 13.51
CA ASN A 617 -42.58 -3.29 14.49
C ASN A 617 -41.70 -3.31 15.74
N SER A 618 -40.37 -3.12 15.59
CA SER A 618 -39.46 -2.94 16.73
C SER A 618 -39.80 -1.69 17.55
N THR A 619 -40.15 -0.58 16.90
CA THR A 619 -40.57 0.66 17.57
C THR A 619 -41.86 0.47 18.39
N LEU A 620 -42.86 -0.23 17.84
CA LEU A 620 -44.10 -0.55 18.57
C LEU A 620 -43.81 -1.34 19.85
N ARG A 621 -42.94 -2.36 19.76
CA ARG A 621 -42.53 -3.18 20.89
C ARG A 621 -41.77 -2.39 21.95
N GLU A 622 -40.87 -1.50 21.53
CA GLU A 622 -40.11 -0.64 22.45
C GLU A 622 -41.03 0.35 23.20
N VAL A 623 -42.00 0.96 22.52
CA VAL A 623 -43.01 1.83 23.17
C VAL A 623 -43.82 1.06 24.21
N ALA A 624 -44.28 -0.16 23.89
CA ALA A 624 -45.02 -1.01 24.82
C ALA A 624 -44.17 -1.45 26.03
N LEU A 625 -42.89 -1.78 25.82
CA LEU A 625 -41.94 -2.11 26.90
C LEU A 625 -41.72 -0.91 27.84
N ARG A 626 -41.50 0.29 27.28
CA ARG A 626 -41.32 1.52 28.07
C ARG A 626 -42.57 1.91 28.86
N ARG A 627 -43.76 1.79 28.28
CA ARG A 627 -45.03 1.98 29.00
C ARG A 627 -45.22 0.95 30.12
N GLN A 628 -44.89 -0.32 29.88
CA GLN A 628 -44.93 -1.36 30.91
C GLN A 628 -43.91 -1.09 32.05
N PHE A 629 -42.72 -0.59 31.72
CA PHE A 629 -41.73 -0.17 32.71
C PHE A 629 -42.24 1.01 33.55
N ARG A 630 -42.73 2.08 32.92
CA ARG A 630 -43.33 3.26 33.59
C ARG A 630 -44.43 2.84 34.57
N ALA A 631 -45.35 1.98 34.15
CA ALA A 631 -46.43 1.47 35.00
C ALA A 631 -45.92 0.71 36.23
N ARG A 632 -44.94 -0.19 36.05
CA ARG A 632 -44.29 -0.92 37.17
C ARG A 632 -43.53 0.03 38.10
N TYR A 633 -42.85 1.04 37.55
CA TYR A 633 -42.08 2.02 38.32
C TYR A 633 -42.98 2.87 39.22
N LEU A 634 -44.08 3.40 38.67
CA LEU A 634 -45.08 4.17 39.42
C LEU A 634 -45.74 3.33 40.52
N ALA A 635 -46.20 2.12 40.22
CA ALA A 635 -46.79 1.22 41.21
C ALA A 635 -45.82 0.84 42.35
N GLN A 636 -44.52 0.74 42.06
CA GLN A 636 -43.48 0.53 43.08
C GLN A 636 -43.25 1.80 43.94
N GLY A 637 -43.39 3.00 43.36
CA GLY A 637 -43.40 4.27 44.08
C GLY A 637 -44.59 4.40 45.04
N GLU A 638 -45.81 4.10 44.57
CA GLU A 638 -47.03 4.07 45.40
C GLU A 638 -46.93 3.05 46.54
N LYS A 639 -46.35 1.87 46.27
CA LYS A 639 -46.08 0.84 47.28
C LYS A 639 -45.06 1.29 48.31
N ALA A 640 -44.01 2.02 47.91
CA ALA A 640 -43.04 2.61 48.82
C ALA A 640 -43.71 3.69 49.70
N LEU A 641 -44.49 4.60 49.11
CA LEU A 641 -45.26 5.62 49.81
C LEU A 641 -46.21 5.01 50.85
N THR A 642 -47.00 4.01 50.45
CA THR A 642 -47.91 3.27 51.35
C THR A 642 -47.17 2.63 52.52
N THR A 643 -45.98 2.07 52.27
CA THR A 643 -45.14 1.45 53.30
C THR A 643 -44.62 2.48 54.30
N LEU A 644 -44.15 3.63 53.82
CA LEU A 644 -43.65 4.73 54.65
C LEU A 644 -44.77 5.41 55.44
N SER A 645 -45.93 5.66 54.83
CA SER A 645 -47.12 6.19 55.52
C SER A 645 -47.52 5.32 56.70
N ARG A 646 -47.58 3.99 56.51
CA ARG A 646 -47.86 3.04 57.59
C ARG A 646 -46.82 3.08 58.72
N MET A 647 -45.54 3.31 58.41
CA MET A 647 -44.50 3.49 59.42
C MET A 647 -44.69 4.80 60.21
N VAL A 648 -45.01 5.89 59.52
CA VAL A 648 -45.33 7.19 60.12
C VAL A 648 -46.58 7.10 61.01
N GLU A 649 -47.63 6.40 60.59
CA GLU A 649 -48.85 6.17 61.37
C GLU A 649 -48.59 5.39 62.66
N VAL A 650 -47.82 4.31 62.59
CA VAL A 650 -47.44 3.49 63.77
C VAL A 650 -46.58 4.32 64.73
N GLU A 651 -45.58 5.05 64.24
CA GLU A 651 -44.75 5.91 65.06
C GLU A 651 -45.55 7.07 65.69
N ASN A 652 -46.42 7.72 64.93
CA ASN A 652 -47.26 8.80 65.46
C ASN A 652 -48.30 8.29 66.46
N SER A 653 -48.79 7.06 66.30
CA SER A 653 -49.65 6.39 67.30
C SER A 653 -48.88 6.06 68.58
N ARG A 654 -47.60 5.65 68.46
CA ARG A 654 -46.68 5.46 69.60
C ARG A 654 -46.42 6.79 70.33
N ARG A 655 -46.10 7.87 69.60
CA ARG A 655 -45.87 9.22 70.16
C ARG A 655 -47.12 9.76 70.88
N ARG A 656 -48.29 9.67 70.25
CA ARG A 656 -49.57 10.09 70.87
C ARG A 656 -49.84 9.30 72.16
N THR A 657 -49.68 7.98 72.15
CA THR A 657 -49.85 7.13 73.35
C THR A 657 -48.86 7.51 74.46
N PHE A 658 -47.59 7.78 74.13
CA PHE A 658 -46.59 8.23 75.09
C PHE A 658 -46.97 9.59 75.70
N LEU A 659 -47.30 10.59 74.87
CA LEU A 659 -47.70 11.92 75.31
C LEU A 659 -48.97 11.87 76.17
N GLN A 660 -50.00 11.14 75.74
CA GLN A 660 -51.24 10.97 76.51
C GLN A 660 -51.01 10.35 77.89
N ARG A 661 -50.05 9.43 78.02
CA ARG A 661 -49.79 8.70 79.26
C ARG A 661 -48.80 9.39 80.21
N TYR A 662 -47.88 10.21 79.68
CA TYR A 662 -46.76 10.75 80.46
C TYR A 662 -46.58 12.28 80.43
N SER A 663 -47.25 13.02 79.54
CA SER A 663 -47.08 14.49 79.44
C SER A 663 -47.42 15.25 80.73
N CYS A 664 -48.39 14.78 81.51
CA CYS A 664 -48.77 15.39 82.79
C CYS A 664 -47.70 15.28 83.89
N TYR A 665 -46.62 14.51 83.68
CA TYR A 665 -45.48 14.38 84.58
C TYR A 665 -44.20 15.04 84.06
N LEU A 666 -44.24 15.68 82.88
CA LEU A 666 -43.07 16.27 82.22
C LEU A 666 -43.30 17.78 81.94
N PRO A 667 -42.36 18.67 82.30
CA PRO A 667 -42.44 20.08 81.90
C PRO A 667 -42.44 20.21 80.37
N THR A 668 -43.26 21.12 79.84
CA THR A 668 -43.49 21.29 78.39
C THR A 668 -42.21 21.50 77.59
N ASP A 669 -41.25 22.21 78.18
CA ASP A 669 -39.98 22.60 77.55
C ASP A 669 -38.81 21.65 77.87
N PHE A 670 -39.04 20.55 78.59
CA PHE A 670 -37.98 19.66 79.09
C PHE A 670 -37.13 19.02 77.96
N VAL A 671 -37.77 18.69 76.83
CA VAL A 671 -37.08 18.21 75.62
C VAL A 671 -37.77 18.81 74.40
N GLN A 672 -37.08 19.71 73.71
CA GLN A 672 -37.59 20.33 72.48
C GLN A 672 -37.93 19.25 71.44
N GLY A 673 -39.09 19.39 70.79
CA GLY A 673 -39.57 18.43 69.80
C GLY A 673 -40.16 17.13 70.36
N LEU A 674 -40.16 16.88 71.67
CA LEU A 674 -40.76 15.65 72.23
C LEU A 674 -42.27 15.53 71.94
N GLY A 675 -42.95 16.67 71.79
CA GLY A 675 -44.35 16.75 71.39
C GLY A 675 -44.63 16.64 69.87
N THR A 676 -43.61 16.66 69.00
CA THR A 676 -43.85 16.71 67.55
C THR A 676 -44.08 15.31 66.96
N LEU A 677 -45.04 15.25 66.04
CA LEU A 677 -45.29 14.07 65.22
C LEU A 677 -44.21 13.96 64.12
N ALA A 678 -43.91 12.74 63.70
CA ALA A 678 -43.17 12.49 62.47
C ALA A 678 -43.94 13.06 61.27
N PRO A 679 -43.26 13.66 60.28
CA PRO A 679 -43.89 14.24 59.10
C PRO A 679 -44.60 13.17 58.26
N LEU A 680 -45.55 13.60 57.41
CA LEU A 680 -46.17 12.73 56.43
C LEU A 680 -45.10 12.16 55.48
N ALA A 681 -45.28 10.91 55.07
CA ALA A 681 -44.41 10.30 54.07
C ALA A 681 -44.65 10.94 52.69
N THR A 682 -43.56 11.18 51.95
CA THR A 682 -43.59 11.63 50.56
C THR A 682 -42.67 10.74 49.73
N VAL A 683 -43.08 10.46 48.49
CA VAL A 683 -42.28 9.78 47.48
C VAL A 683 -42.56 10.49 46.17
N GLU A 684 -41.59 11.28 45.71
CA GLU A 684 -41.70 12.02 44.45
C GLU A 684 -41.12 11.17 43.32
N VAL A 685 -41.94 10.92 42.29
CA VAL A 685 -41.53 10.26 41.05
C VAL A 685 -41.63 11.30 39.94
N PRO A 686 -40.54 11.64 39.24
CA PRO A 686 -40.60 12.50 38.06
C PRO A 686 -41.53 11.91 36.99
N ASP A 687 -42.29 12.74 36.28
CA ASP A 687 -43.02 12.26 35.12
C ASP A 687 -42.06 12.06 33.94
N PHE A 688 -42.13 10.88 33.33
CA PHE A 688 -41.39 10.50 32.14
C PHE A 688 -42.28 9.64 31.25
N ASP A 689 -41.99 9.59 29.95
CA ASP A 689 -42.69 8.76 28.95
C ASP A 689 -44.21 8.97 28.84
N SER A 690 -44.76 10.04 29.42
CA SER A 690 -46.18 10.41 29.38
C SER A 690 -46.68 10.82 27.99
N GLN A 691 -45.78 11.18 27.07
CA GLN A 691 -46.10 11.44 25.66
C GLN A 691 -46.10 10.18 24.78
N LEU A 692 -45.79 8.99 25.33
CA LEU A 692 -45.80 7.75 24.54
C LEU A 692 -47.24 7.28 24.22
N PRO A 693 -47.56 7.01 22.95
CA PRO A 693 -48.91 6.64 22.52
C PRO A 693 -49.37 5.33 23.16
N GLU A 694 -50.68 5.14 23.23
CA GLU A 694 -51.29 3.99 23.90
C GLU A 694 -51.09 2.71 23.07
N ILE A 695 -50.03 1.96 23.39
CA ILE A 695 -49.63 0.72 22.72
C ILE A 695 -49.28 -0.31 23.80
N ASP A 696 -49.98 -1.44 23.80
CA ASP A 696 -49.84 -2.49 24.80
C ASP A 696 -49.03 -3.68 24.28
N MET A 697 -48.39 -4.42 25.20
CA MET A 697 -47.57 -5.59 24.88
C MET A 697 -48.32 -6.68 24.11
N ALA A 698 -49.64 -6.82 24.32
CA ALA A 698 -50.47 -7.76 23.58
C ALA A 698 -50.46 -7.52 22.06
N TYR A 699 -50.36 -6.26 21.63
CA TYR A 699 -50.22 -5.92 20.20
C TYR A 699 -48.83 -6.29 19.67
N ALA A 700 -47.79 -6.07 20.48
CA ALA A 700 -46.40 -6.36 20.13
C ALA A 700 -46.09 -7.87 20.02
N GLU A 701 -46.88 -8.73 20.68
CA GLU A 701 -46.77 -10.18 20.57
C GLU A 701 -47.51 -10.74 19.35
N VAL A 702 -48.74 -10.27 19.06
CA VAL A 702 -49.49 -10.66 17.84
C VAL A 702 -48.75 -10.25 16.57
N GLY A 703 -48.08 -9.09 16.58
CA GLY A 703 -47.22 -8.63 15.49
C GLY A 703 -45.96 -9.51 15.25
N SER A 704 -45.66 -10.46 16.12
CA SER A 704 -44.56 -11.43 15.97
C SER A 704 -44.96 -12.67 15.17
N SER A 705 -46.25 -12.85 14.85
CA SER A 705 -46.82 -14.02 14.19
C SER A 705 -47.60 -13.67 12.91
N GLY A 706 -47.00 -12.84 12.05
CA GLY A 706 -47.38 -12.75 10.63
C GLY A 706 -46.80 -13.93 9.82
N PRO A 707 -47.38 -14.27 8.65
CA PRO A 707 -47.03 -15.50 7.94
C PRO A 707 -45.56 -15.53 7.51
N ALA A 708 -44.89 -16.65 7.81
CA ALA A 708 -43.63 -16.99 7.16
C ALA A 708 -43.92 -17.29 5.69
N LEU A 709 -43.29 -16.54 4.78
CA LEU A 709 -43.24 -16.89 3.37
C LEU A 709 -42.31 -18.11 3.23
N GLU A 710 -42.91 -19.28 3.08
CA GLU A 710 -42.20 -20.50 2.74
C GLU A 710 -41.62 -20.40 1.32
N ALA A 711 -40.33 -20.11 1.23
CA ALA A 711 -39.52 -20.34 0.04
C ALA A 711 -38.68 -21.61 0.27
N SER A 712 -39.16 -22.75 -0.22
CA SER A 712 -38.41 -24.01 -0.17
C SER A 712 -37.22 -23.96 -1.14
N GLY A 713 -36.01 -24.30 -0.68
CA GLY A 713 -34.79 -24.08 -1.48
C GLY A 713 -33.45 -24.45 -0.87
N GLN A 714 -33.37 -25.60 -0.17
CA GLN A 714 -32.20 -26.50 -0.03
C GLN A 714 -30.78 -25.93 0.28
N HIS A 715 -30.18 -26.42 1.40
CA HIS A 715 -28.75 -26.76 1.65
C HIS A 715 -27.61 -25.75 1.25
N ALA A 716 -26.54 -25.48 2.03
CA ALA A 716 -26.07 -25.85 3.39
C ALA A 716 -24.98 -24.78 3.82
N ALA A 717 -24.03 -24.91 4.77
CA ALA A 717 -23.62 -25.99 5.67
C ALA A 717 -22.93 -25.48 6.98
N SER A 718 -23.28 -26.13 8.11
CA SER A 718 -22.39 -26.64 9.18
C SER A 718 -20.92 -26.21 9.31
N VAL A 719 -20.51 -25.75 10.51
CA VAL A 719 -19.41 -26.26 11.40
C VAL A 719 -19.51 -25.51 12.75
N ALA A 720 -19.35 -26.06 13.98
CA ALA A 720 -19.50 -27.42 14.53
C ALA A 720 -19.47 -27.36 16.09
N SER A 721 -19.61 -28.53 16.75
CA SER A 721 -19.51 -28.80 18.21
C SER A 721 -20.70 -28.36 19.09
N SER A 722 -21.07 -29.06 20.18
CA SER A 722 -20.45 -30.23 20.85
C SER A 722 -21.46 -31.35 21.23
N SER A 723 -20.94 -32.56 21.49
CA SER A 723 -21.71 -33.81 21.72
C SER A 723 -22.29 -33.97 23.16
N PRO A 724 -23.25 -34.91 23.40
CA PRO A 724 -24.09 -34.93 24.61
C PRO A 724 -23.83 -36.09 25.60
N LEU A 725 -24.41 -35.92 26.81
CA LEU A 725 -24.69 -36.93 27.86
C LEU A 725 -25.98 -36.50 28.59
N SER A 726 -26.80 -37.32 29.26
CA SER A 726 -27.16 -38.75 29.08
C SER A 726 -28.39 -39.08 29.98
N ALA A 727 -29.12 -40.16 29.67
CA ALA A 727 -30.02 -40.94 30.54
C ALA A 727 -31.17 -40.26 31.35
N ASN A 728 -32.42 -40.45 30.89
CA ASN A 728 -33.50 -41.23 31.54
C ASN A 728 -34.81 -41.08 30.70
N ALA A 729 -35.54 -42.13 30.28
CA ALA A 729 -36.22 -43.21 31.03
C ALA A 729 -37.46 -42.71 31.82
N SER A 730 -38.68 -43.25 31.68
CA SER A 730 -39.26 -44.28 30.79
C SER A 730 -40.81 -44.28 30.91
N SER A 731 -41.57 -44.69 29.88
CA SER A 731 -42.78 -45.57 29.99
C SER A 731 -43.68 -45.63 28.72
N SER A 732 -44.17 -46.84 28.36
CA SER A 732 -45.50 -47.21 27.78
C SER A 732 -46.22 -46.34 26.70
N ALA A 733 -46.89 -46.90 25.67
CA ALA A 733 -47.20 -48.31 25.36
C ALA A 733 -47.77 -48.54 23.93
N VAL A 734 -47.43 -49.72 23.36
CA VAL A 734 -48.30 -50.70 22.65
C VAL A 734 -49.04 -50.32 21.35
N ALA A 735 -48.54 -50.88 20.23
CA ALA A 735 -49.25 -51.51 19.08
C ALA A 735 -50.15 -50.62 18.15
N ASN A 736 -50.53 -51.02 16.92
CA ASN A 736 -50.26 -52.24 16.13
C ASN A 736 -50.38 -51.99 14.60
N SER A 737 -49.94 -52.96 13.77
CA SER A 737 -50.44 -53.30 12.40
C SER A 737 -50.47 -52.23 11.26
N THR A 738 -49.95 -52.36 10.02
CA THR A 738 -49.60 -53.42 9.01
C THR A 738 -50.54 -53.47 7.78
N SER A 739 -50.06 -52.99 6.62
CA SER A 739 -50.31 -53.45 5.21
C SER A 739 -49.90 -52.31 4.22
N GLU A 740 -48.92 -52.46 3.33
CA GLU A 740 -48.88 -53.19 2.03
C GLU A 740 -49.61 -52.49 0.85
N LEU A 741 -48.82 -51.80 -0.01
CA LEU A 741 -48.54 -52.06 -1.46
C LEU A 741 -49.66 -52.59 -2.42
N PRO A 742 -49.56 -52.41 -3.77
CA PRO A 742 -48.76 -51.47 -4.59
C PRO A 742 -49.46 -50.84 -5.85
N ARG A 743 -48.70 -50.00 -6.57
CA ARG A 743 -48.76 -49.58 -8.01
C ARG A 743 -49.79 -50.24 -8.97
N ALA A 744 -50.39 -49.39 -9.84
CA ALA A 744 -50.51 -49.64 -11.30
C ALA A 744 -50.78 -48.34 -12.10
N GLU A 745 -50.28 -48.29 -13.34
CA GLU A 745 -50.47 -47.28 -14.42
C GLU A 745 -50.08 -47.97 -15.76
N PRO A 746 -50.29 -47.40 -16.98
CA PRO A 746 -51.15 -46.29 -17.42
C PRO A 746 -52.04 -46.66 -18.65
N SER A 747 -52.74 -45.70 -19.26
CA SER A 747 -53.13 -45.77 -20.70
C SER A 747 -53.47 -44.41 -21.32
N GLU A 748 -53.08 -44.21 -22.59
CA GLU A 748 -53.38 -43.03 -23.42
C GLU A 748 -54.58 -43.27 -24.36
N ILE A 749 -55.18 -42.21 -24.90
CA ILE A 749 -55.81 -42.16 -26.25
C ILE A 749 -55.96 -40.70 -26.72
N VAL A 750 -55.86 -40.47 -28.04
CA VAL A 750 -55.65 -39.14 -28.67
C VAL A 750 -56.89 -38.65 -29.43
N SER A 751 -57.14 -37.33 -29.50
CA SER A 751 -58.09 -36.72 -30.46
C SER A 751 -57.72 -35.28 -30.89
N LYS A 752 -57.68 -35.08 -32.21
CA LYS A 752 -57.20 -33.92 -32.99
C LYS A 752 -57.86 -32.53 -32.74
N ALA A 753 -56.99 -31.53 -32.55
CA ALA A 753 -56.75 -30.36 -33.41
C ALA A 753 -57.90 -29.47 -33.96
N LEU A 754 -57.81 -28.18 -33.63
CA LEU A 754 -58.09 -26.99 -34.45
C LEU A 754 -57.12 -25.86 -33.97
N ALA A 755 -56.91 -24.80 -34.75
CA ALA A 755 -55.73 -23.92 -34.59
C ALA A 755 -56.08 -22.42 -34.44
N GLU A 756 -55.25 -21.68 -33.68
CA GLU A 756 -54.70 -20.35 -34.01
C GLU A 756 -53.63 -19.91 -32.97
N ASP A 757 -52.53 -19.31 -33.46
CA ASP A 757 -51.39 -18.60 -32.82
C ASP A 757 -50.54 -19.22 -31.65
N PRO A 758 -49.26 -18.79 -31.49
CA PRO A 758 -48.27 -19.48 -30.63
C PRO A 758 -47.99 -18.81 -29.25
N PRO A 759 -47.66 -19.59 -28.20
CA PRO A 759 -47.22 -19.08 -26.89
C PRO A 759 -45.68 -19.05 -26.69
N GLU A 760 -45.18 -18.06 -25.94
CA GLU A 760 -43.75 -17.79 -25.68
C GLU A 760 -43.15 -18.61 -24.50
N GLU A 761 -43.45 -19.90 -24.36
CA GLU A 761 -43.02 -20.71 -23.17
C GLU A 761 -41.83 -21.67 -23.40
N SER A 762 -41.26 -21.75 -24.62
CA SER A 762 -40.20 -22.71 -24.95
C SER A 762 -38.77 -22.29 -24.55
N GLU A 763 -38.48 -21.00 -24.38
CA GLU A 763 -37.13 -20.54 -24.02
C GLU A 763 -36.86 -20.57 -22.51
N GLU A 764 -37.88 -20.33 -21.66
CA GLU A 764 -37.67 -20.28 -20.20
C GLU A 764 -37.45 -21.67 -19.57
N THR A 765 -37.91 -22.73 -20.24
CA THR A 765 -37.70 -24.13 -19.82
C THR A 765 -36.30 -24.61 -20.19
N ALA A 766 -35.85 -24.38 -21.43
CA ALA A 766 -34.51 -24.73 -21.89
C ALA A 766 -33.40 -24.04 -21.05
N ASN A 767 -33.59 -22.76 -20.69
CA ASN A 767 -32.64 -22.04 -19.83
C ASN A 767 -32.56 -22.60 -18.39
N LYS A 768 -33.61 -23.28 -17.89
CA LYS A 768 -33.61 -23.88 -16.54
C LYS A 768 -32.85 -25.21 -16.50
N GLU A 769 -32.91 -26.03 -17.55
CA GLU A 769 -32.11 -27.25 -17.63
C GLU A 769 -30.60 -26.95 -17.77
N ASP A 770 -30.21 -25.98 -18.61
CA ASP A 770 -28.81 -25.56 -18.74
C ASP A 770 -28.25 -24.96 -17.44
N ALA A 771 -29.06 -24.17 -16.71
CA ALA A 771 -28.68 -23.65 -15.40
C ALA A 771 -28.47 -24.77 -14.36
N LEU A 772 -29.33 -25.79 -14.33
CA LEU A 772 -29.19 -26.95 -13.43
C LEU A 772 -27.97 -27.82 -13.79
N ALA A 773 -27.70 -28.04 -15.09
CA ALA A 773 -26.51 -28.74 -15.55
C ALA A 773 -25.21 -28.02 -15.12
N ARG A 774 -25.19 -26.69 -15.23
CA ARG A 774 -24.06 -25.84 -14.77
C ARG A 774 -23.86 -25.86 -13.26
N ILE A 775 -24.93 -25.94 -12.47
CA ILE A 775 -24.83 -26.11 -11.01
C ILE A 775 -24.19 -27.47 -10.68
N ALA A 776 -24.64 -28.55 -11.31
CA ALA A 776 -24.08 -29.89 -11.11
C ALA A 776 -22.59 -29.98 -11.53
N GLU A 777 -22.17 -29.30 -12.60
CA GLU A 777 -20.75 -29.21 -12.99
C GLU A 777 -19.93 -28.47 -11.92
N LEU A 778 -20.44 -27.37 -11.38
CA LEU A 778 -19.77 -26.60 -10.32
C LEU A 778 -19.67 -27.38 -9.01
N GLU A 779 -20.69 -28.14 -8.62
CA GLU A 779 -20.65 -29.01 -7.45
C GLU A 779 -19.62 -30.14 -7.60
N ALA A 780 -19.59 -30.81 -8.76
CA ALA A 780 -18.59 -31.83 -9.07
C ALA A 780 -17.16 -31.24 -9.05
N ARG A 781 -16.98 -30.02 -9.56
CA ARG A 781 -15.69 -29.32 -9.58
C ARG A 781 -15.24 -28.85 -8.20
N ASN A 782 -16.17 -28.40 -7.35
CA ASN A 782 -15.89 -28.08 -5.95
C ASN A 782 -15.46 -29.33 -5.18
N LYS A 783 -16.16 -30.46 -5.34
CA LYS A 783 -15.78 -31.73 -4.72
C LYS A 783 -14.37 -32.19 -5.14
N ALA A 784 -14.04 -32.07 -6.42
CA ALA A 784 -12.69 -32.39 -6.92
C ALA A 784 -11.60 -31.47 -6.32
N LEU A 785 -11.91 -30.21 -6.03
CA LEU A 785 -11.00 -29.28 -5.34
C LEU A 785 -10.86 -29.62 -3.85
N GLU A 786 -11.92 -30.07 -3.18
CA GLU A 786 -11.86 -30.55 -1.79
C GLU A 786 -11.00 -31.83 -1.68
N GLU A 787 -11.16 -32.78 -2.62
CA GLU A 787 -10.31 -33.98 -2.72
C GLU A 787 -8.83 -33.61 -2.97
N GLN A 788 -8.53 -32.63 -3.83
CA GLN A 788 -7.16 -32.12 -4.03
C GLN A 788 -6.58 -31.42 -2.80
N LEU A 789 -7.39 -30.63 -2.07
CA LEU A 789 -6.95 -29.98 -0.83
C LEU A 789 -6.64 -30.98 0.27
N GLU A 790 -7.38 -32.09 0.34
CA GLU A 790 -7.13 -33.15 1.32
C GLU A 790 -5.87 -33.96 0.98
N ILE A 791 -5.60 -34.23 -0.31
CA ILE A 791 -4.32 -34.80 -0.76
C ILE A 791 -3.15 -33.88 -0.36
N LEU A 792 -3.26 -32.56 -0.58
CA LEU A 792 -2.22 -31.61 -0.20
C LEU A 792 -1.99 -31.53 1.32
N ARG A 793 -3.04 -31.69 2.15
CA ARG A 793 -2.88 -31.82 3.61
C ARG A 793 -2.15 -33.10 3.99
N GLN A 794 -2.45 -34.21 3.34
CA GLN A 794 -1.78 -35.49 3.59
C GLN A 794 -0.31 -35.45 3.15
N GLU A 795 0.02 -34.80 2.03
CA GLU A 795 1.42 -34.53 1.66
C GLU A 795 2.15 -33.64 2.67
N GLN A 796 1.51 -32.58 3.17
CA GLN A 796 2.10 -31.71 4.19
C GLN A 796 2.32 -32.44 5.53
N ALA A 797 1.38 -33.29 5.93
CA ALA A 797 1.52 -34.15 7.11
C ALA A 797 2.65 -35.18 6.93
N ALA A 798 2.77 -35.80 5.76
CA ALA A 798 3.84 -36.74 5.45
C ALA A 798 5.23 -36.07 5.42
N ARG A 799 5.33 -34.84 4.88
CA ARG A 799 6.57 -34.05 4.94
C ARG A 799 6.92 -33.69 6.39
N GLY A 800 5.96 -33.21 7.18
CA GLY A 800 6.19 -32.91 8.60
C GLY A 800 6.62 -34.14 9.42
N ALA A 801 6.09 -35.32 9.11
CA ALA A 801 6.52 -36.58 9.72
C ALA A 801 7.96 -36.96 9.30
N SER A 802 8.28 -36.88 8.00
CA SER A 802 9.64 -37.17 7.49
C SER A 802 10.69 -36.18 7.97
N GLU A 803 10.33 -34.90 8.13
CA GLU A 803 11.18 -33.87 8.74
C GLU A 803 11.40 -34.14 10.24
N ALA A 804 10.40 -34.68 10.95
CA ALA A 804 10.54 -35.09 12.35
C ALA A 804 11.42 -36.34 12.53
N GLU A 805 11.30 -37.36 11.66
CA GLU A 805 12.19 -38.53 11.67
C GLU A 805 13.64 -38.14 11.34
N ASN A 806 13.86 -37.29 10.33
CA ASN A 806 15.16 -36.68 10.03
C ASN A 806 15.64 -35.66 11.10
N PHE A 807 14.83 -35.39 12.13
CA PHE A 807 15.25 -34.62 13.30
C PHE A 807 15.72 -35.50 14.47
N GLN A 808 15.27 -36.76 14.51
CA GLN A 808 15.59 -37.78 15.54
C GLN A 808 16.77 -38.69 15.16
N GLN A 809 17.15 -38.73 13.88
CA GLN A 809 18.47 -39.19 13.42
C GLN A 809 19.51 -38.05 13.51
#